data_AF-A0A849VEC7-F1
#
_entry.id   AF-A0A849VEC7-F1
#
_cell.length_a   1.000
_cell.length_b   1.000
_cell.length_c   1.000
_cell.angle_alpha   90.00
_cell.angle_beta   90.00
_cell.angle_gamma   90.00
#
_symmetry.space_group_name_H-M   'P 1'
#
loop_
_entity.id
_entity.type
_entity.pdbx_description
1 polymer ?
#
loop_
_entity_poly.entity_id
_entity_poly.type
_entity_poly.pdbx_seq_one_letter_code
_entity_poly.pdbx_strand_id
1 'polypeptide(L)'
;MLTQIKENLATLELPLAVWSKQSTRTLMPLNQLVGDQISINEVAGIIPAVTPNSLGSEAFRKTYGLKYAYMGGAMANGIHSAQMVGAFANAGMLGSFGAGGLTLERIAQSIAQIKQVVGDKTFAMNMLHNPADPEWEMQVVQLCLDNGVKVVEAAAYINLTPALVYFRLKGVQLINGQVVPAQRIIAKISRPEVASKFLAPAPDKIVAKLVASGHLSEAEAKLGEQLAMADDITVEADSGGHTDHGSLTCIFPQMLRLATRLHKQYGYQQVVRVGAAGGIGCPEAVAAAYAMGAAYVVTGSINQACIESGTSDQVREMLTGATIADVVSSPSADMFELGAQVQTLKKGTMYGVRSQKLYQIYKRYDSLEQIPEAEQQQLEKQMFHKPLAQIWDDTKAFFASRNLQRIADSAEQDPKRKMALVFQWYLGQSSKWAITGDAQRRIDYQIWCGPAMGSNNDWLQDTHLQDAPSRTVESVANYLLNCAAYLTRVNIAKTLSVSGIEQCQDGTFPIRLQQFSEFTDAQSQKEEIKKDSIQGEQKKMNTVVNQKLDLTESKEYFKKLWEVLPGGAHYNFADPERALIVPFVKGKGSRVWDMDGNEHLDLFCKFGALFVGHNNEQYNQILIENMQKLTSVDTFDLEYEVCQKLIDNVPSAERVRFSLSGTEAVQNAIRLARGYTGKPRFIRFHGHYNGNADNVIGGRFNPETADFPVPEMFKGDMLDTLGRFPNTLQDQTFMLPWNEPEILERTLEQHGHEIAAVLMEPICMNGGGILPKDGYLERAKAACEKHNVVLIFDEVITGVRFGLGGAQKLLGVTPHITTLGKALGGGAVPISAIVGRKDIMDYYTKGKIIHAGTFNGYPMGLAAIKATFDLIENDPGCYDRMGGLMSQMADIFVKAAHAADMPLVLQGMPTGMVFHSQNELVDRSEGYTAKVKMCDIIIREISKRYGIQFSPLSRMYSNLMLNQDDVSFFEERIYPAMVNAKQIIDITFPKGL
;
A
#
# COMPACT_ATOMS: atom_id res chain seq x y z
N MET A 1 -0.48 -27.94 -24.34
CA MET A 1 -1.76 -27.52 -23.72
C MET A 1 -1.75 -26.03 -23.40
N LEU A 2 -0.84 -25.52 -22.59
CA LEU A 2 -0.75 -24.08 -22.27
C LEU A 2 -0.64 -23.17 -23.50
N THR A 3 0.22 -23.51 -24.48
CA THR A 3 0.36 -22.72 -25.72
C THR A 3 -0.96 -22.60 -26.47
N GLN A 4 -1.72 -23.70 -26.59
CA GLN A 4 -3.04 -23.72 -27.23
C GLN A 4 -4.06 -22.87 -26.44
N ILE A 5 -4.00 -22.90 -25.11
CA ILE A 5 -4.83 -22.06 -24.24
C ILE A 5 -4.52 -20.58 -24.47
N LYS A 6 -3.23 -20.20 -24.50
CA LYS A 6 -2.79 -18.83 -24.81
C LYS A 6 -3.23 -18.39 -26.21
N GLU A 7 -3.03 -19.24 -27.23
CA GLU A 7 -3.47 -18.95 -28.61
C GLU A 7 -4.99 -18.79 -28.72
N ASN A 8 -5.76 -19.68 -28.08
CA ASN A 8 -7.22 -19.57 -28.07
C ASN A 8 -7.67 -18.28 -27.35
N LEU A 9 -7.09 -17.95 -26.20
CA LEU A 9 -7.36 -16.70 -25.48
C LEU A 9 -6.93 -15.43 -26.25
N ALA A 10 -6.00 -15.54 -27.18
CA ALA A 10 -5.59 -14.45 -28.06
C ALA A 10 -6.54 -14.25 -29.27
N THR A 11 -7.42 -15.20 -29.60
CA THR A 11 -8.44 -15.03 -30.66
C THR A 11 -9.62 -14.16 -30.19
N LEU A 12 -9.37 -12.87 -29.98
CA LEU A 12 -10.29 -11.93 -29.31
C LEU A 12 -11.69 -11.84 -29.94
N GLU A 13 -11.77 -12.02 -31.27
CA GLU A 13 -13.00 -11.93 -32.07
C GLU A 13 -13.88 -13.19 -32.01
N LEU A 14 -13.34 -14.32 -31.54
CA LEU A 14 -14.05 -15.60 -31.53
C LEU A 14 -14.48 -15.97 -30.10
N PRO A 15 -15.75 -16.35 -29.87
CA PRO A 15 -16.13 -16.95 -28.59
C PRO A 15 -15.45 -18.31 -28.39
N LEU A 16 -15.16 -18.67 -27.14
CA LEU A 16 -14.56 -19.96 -26.76
C LEU A 16 -15.56 -20.78 -25.95
N ALA A 17 -15.61 -22.08 -26.20
CA ALA A 17 -16.24 -23.03 -25.30
C ALA A 17 -15.22 -23.50 -24.26
N VAL A 18 -15.65 -23.47 -22.99
CA VAL A 18 -14.99 -24.20 -21.90
C VAL A 18 -15.65 -25.56 -21.82
N TRP A 19 -14.89 -26.63 -22.02
CA TRP A 19 -15.43 -27.98 -21.99
C TRP A 19 -14.57 -28.89 -21.11
N SER A 20 -15.22 -29.89 -20.53
CA SER A 20 -14.64 -30.84 -19.59
C SER A 20 -14.37 -32.16 -20.27
N LYS A 21 -13.10 -32.58 -20.29
CA LYS A 21 -12.69 -33.91 -20.70
C LYS A 21 -12.02 -34.58 -19.49
N GLN A 22 -12.59 -35.69 -19.01
CA GLN A 22 -12.03 -36.46 -17.89
C GLN A 22 -11.72 -35.58 -16.66
N SER A 23 -12.67 -34.73 -16.25
CA SER A 23 -12.56 -33.81 -15.11
C SER A 23 -11.55 -32.66 -15.24
N THR A 24 -10.89 -32.50 -16.40
CA THR A 24 -10.03 -31.35 -16.72
C THR A 24 -10.77 -30.38 -17.64
N ARG A 25 -10.73 -29.08 -17.35
CA ARG A 25 -11.37 -28.04 -18.17
C ARG A 25 -10.36 -27.37 -19.10
N THR A 26 -10.68 -27.28 -20.38
CA THR A 26 -9.85 -26.64 -21.40
C THR A 26 -10.68 -25.73 -22.31
N LEU A 27 -10.02 -25.01 -23.23
CA LEU A 27 -10.61 -24.04 -24.15
C LEU A 27 -10.53 -24.51 -25.60
N MET A 28 -11.60 -24.30 -26.37
CA MET A 28 -11.57 -24.37 -27.82
C MET A 28 -12.47 -23.28 -28.44
N PRO A 29 -12.20 -22.82 -29.68
CA PRO A 29 -13.12 -21.98 -30.44
C PRO A 29 -14.52 -22.60 -30.53
N LEU A 30 -15.57 -21.81 -30.29
CA LEU A 30 -16.96 -22.30 -30.25
C LEU A 30 -17.41 -22.96 -31.56
N ASN A 31 -16.88 -22.49 -32.71
CA ASN A 31 -17.18 -23.05 -34.02
C ASN A 31 -16.60 -24.46 -34.24
N GLN A 32 -15.60 -24.89 -33.46
CA GLN A 32 -15.05 -26.25 -33.52
C GLN A 32 -15.93 -27.26 -32.74
N LEU A 33 -16.78 -26.77 -31.84
CA LEU A 33 -17.73 -27.60 -31.08
C LEU A 33 -18.83 -28.22 -31.98
N VAL A 34 -19.15 -27.59 -33.12
CA VAL A 34 -20.26 -27.98 -34.01
C VAL A 34 -19.89 -29.18 -34.91
N GLY A 35 -18.61 -29.55 -34.98
CA GLY A 35 -18.11 -30.64 -35.83
C GLY A 35 -17.76 -31.94 -35.10
N ASP A 36 -17.45 -31.87 -33.81
CA ASP A 36 -17.08 -33.03 -32.99
C ASP A 36 -18.32 -33.58 -32.25
N GLN A 37 -18.42 -34.90 -32.08
CA GLN A 37 -19.48 -35.56 -31.28
C GLN A 37 -19.32 -35.28 -29.76
N ILE A 38 -19.23 -34.01 -29.37
CA ILE A 38 -19.13 -33.55 -27.98
C ILE A 38 -20.54 -33.44 -27.42
N SER A 39 -20.79 -34.10 -26.28
CA SER A 39 -22.09 -34.03 -25.62
C SER A 39 -22.29 -32.64 -25.03
N ILE A 40 -23.51 -32.08 -25.11
CA ILE A 40 -23.83 -30.79 -24.48
C ILE A 40 -23.52 -30.79 -22.96
N ASN A 41 -23.55 -31.96 -22.34
CA ASN A 41 -23.22 -32.16 -20.92
C ASN A 41 -21.73 -31.98 -20.61
N GLU A 42 -20.86 -31.91 -21.62
CA GLU A 42 -19.42 -31.71 -21.46
C GLU A 42 -19.02 -30.22 -21.54
N VAL A 43 -19.94 -29.31 -21.88
CA VAL A 43 -19.67 -27.86 -21.93
C VAL A 43 -19.89 -27.23 -20.55
N ALA A 44 -18.82 -26.70 -19.95
CA ALA A 44 -18.82 -26.08 -18.63
C ALA A 44 -19.10 -24.56 -18.65
N GLY A 45 -18.95 -23.90 -19.81
CA GLY A 45 -19.23 -22.47 -19.97
C GLY A 45 -18.78 -21.91 -21.32
N ILE A 46 -19.06 -20.63 -21.55
CA ILE A 46 -18.64 -19.91 -22.76
C ILE A 46 -17.90 -18.64 -22.35
N ILE A 47 -16.78 -18.38 -23.00
CA ILE A 47 -16.08 -17.09 -22.93
C ILE A 47 -16.49 -16.31 -24.18
N PRO A 48 -17.12 -15.13 -24.05
CA PRO A 48 -17.53 -14.34 -25.21
C PRO A 48 -16.31 -13.85 -26.00
N ALA A 49 -16.55 -13.38 -27.23
CA ALA A 49 -15.61 -12.53 -27.91
C ALA A 49 -15.42 -11.25 -27.07
N VAL A 50 -14.17 -10.89 -26.79
CA VAL A 50 -13.82 -9.68 -26.05
C VAL A 50 -12.71 -9.01 -26.81
N THR A 51 -13.03 -7.86 -27.39
CA THR A 51 -12.22 -7.14 -28.36
C THR A 51 -11.89 -5.75 -27.80
N PRO A 52 -10.84 -5.07 -28.29
CA PRO A 52 -10.53 -3.71 -27.83
C PRO A 52 -11.71 -2.72 -27.93
N ASN A 53 -12.56 -2.87 -28.94
CA ASN A 53 -13.76 -2.04 -29.12
C ASN A 53 -14.95 -2.49 -28.26
N SER A 54 -14.95 -3.68 -27.66
CA SER A 54 -16.00 -4.10 -26.71
C SER A 54 -15.76 -3.57 -25.29
N LEU A 55 -14.53 -3.10 -24.99
CA LEU A 55 -14.20 -2.51 -23.70
C LEU A 55 -14.84 -1.11 -23.54
N GLY A 56 -15.34 -0.83 -22.34
CA GLY A 56 -15.98 0.44 -22.00
C GLY A 56 -17.35 0.66 -22.65
N SER A 57 -17.76 1.93 -22.70
CA SER A 57 -19.10 2.34 -23.11
C SER A 57 -19.23 2.53 -24.61
N GLU A 58 -20.18 1.80 -25.21
CA GLU A 58 -20.61 2.05 -26.59
C GLU A 58 -21.22 3.45 -26.77
N ALA A 59 -21.94 3.94 -25.76
CA ALA A 59 -22.53 5.27 -25.79
C ALA A 59 -21.46 6.37 -25.87
N PHE A 60 -20.34 6.22 -25.15
CA PHE A 60 -19.19 7.12 -25.28
C PHE A 60 -18.65 7.12 -26.72
N ARG A 61 -18.39 5.93 -27.27
CA ARG A 61 -17.88 5.78 -28.64
C ARG A 61 -18.80 6.41 -29.68
N LYS A 62 -20.11 6.15 -29.60
CA LYS A 62 -21.12 6.74 -30.50
C LYS A 62 -21.21 8.25 -30.36
N THR A 63 -21.14 8.77 -29.13
CA THR A 63 -21.24 10.22 -28.85
C THR A 63 -20.12 11.01 -29.52
N TYR A 64 -18.91 10.46 -29.54
CA TYR A 64 -17.71 11.13 -30.04
C TYR A 64 -17.20 10.60 -31.40
N GLY A 65 -17.86 9.58 -31.97
CA GLY A 65 -17.47 8.98 -33.26
C GLY A 65 -16.17 8.18 -33.20
N LEU A 66 -15.96 7.43 -32.12
CA LEU A 66 -14.70 6.74 -31.81
C LEU A 66 -14.79 5.23 -32.07
N LYS A 67 -13.64 4.61 -32.35
CA LYS A 67 -13.47 3.15 -32.41
C LYS A 67 -13.31 2.54 -31.02
N TYR A 68 -12.63 3.24 -30.11
CA TYR A 68 -12.31 2.75 -28.77
C TYR A 68 -12.79 3.72 -27.69
N ALA A 69 -13.14 3.19 -26.51
CA ALA A 69 -13.49 3.98 -25.34
C ALA A 69 -12.23 4.48 -24.62
N TYR A 70 -11.38 5.21 -25.34
CA TYR A 70 -10.05 5.62 -24.88
C TYR A 70 -9.81 7.08 -25.23
N MET A 71 -9.15 7.79 -24.31
CA MET A 71 -8.80 9.18 -24.48
C MET A 71 -7.34 9.46 -24.06
N GLY A 72 -6.63 10.26 -24.83
CA GLY A 72 -5.39 10.91 -24.40
C GLY A 72 -5.73 12.23 -23.69
N GLY A 73 -5.48 12.31 -22.39
CA GLY A 73 -5.73 13.51 -21.60
C GLY A 73 -4.79 14.66 -21.93
N ALA A 74 -5.21 15.89 -21.67
CA ALA A 74 -4.40 17.06 -21.97
C ALA A 74 -3.13 17.15 -21.11
N MET A 75 -2.07 17.66 -21.72
CA MET A 75 -0.81 17.99 -21.08
C MET A 75 -0.45 19.43 -21.46
N ALA A 76 -0.31 20.30 -20.44
CA ALA A 76 -0.23 21.76 -20.58
C ALA A 76 0.90 22.24 -21.51
N ASN A 77 0.87 23.52 -21.85
CA ASN A 77 1.87 24.20 -22.70
C ASN A 77 2.03 23.56 -24.10
N GLY A 78 0.99 22.90 -24.61
CA GLY A 78 1.02 22.22 -25.90
C GLY A 78 1.81 20.91 -25.93
N ILE A 79 2.15 20.32 -24.77
CA ILE A 79 2.79 18.99 -24.70
C ILE A 79 1.87 17.93 -25.32
N HIS A 80 0.55 17.99 -25.03
CA HIS A 80 -0.42 17.30 -25.87
C HIS A 80 -0.64 18.14 -27.13
N SER A 81 0.21 17.88 -28.13
CA SER A 81 0.36 18.70 -29.32
C SER A 81 -0.78 18.52 -30.32
N ALA A 82 -0.86 19.38 -31.33
CA ALA A 82 -1.79 19.20 -32.46
C ALA A 82 -1.55 17.88 -33.21
N GLN A 83 -0.28 17.46 -33.34
CA GLN A 83 0.09 16.19 -33.98
C GLN A 83 -0.42 15.00 -33.17
N MET A 84 -0.29 15.05 -31.85
CA MET A 84 -0.77 14.01 -30.95
C MET A 84 -2.31 13.88 -31.00
N VAL A 85 -3.03 15.00 -31.05
CA VAL A 85 -4.49 15.00 -31.26
C VAL A 85 -4.85 14.31 -32.59
N GLY A 86 -4.13 14.65 -33.67
CA GLY A 86 -4.30 14.00 -34.97
C GLY A 86 -4.04 12.49 -34.93
N ALA A 87 -2.98 12.05 -34.24
CA ALA A 87 -2.64 10.64 -34.09
C ALA A 87 -3.74 9.86 -33.34
N PHE A 88 -4.25 10.38 -32.21
CA PHE A 88 -5.38 9.76 -31.52
C PHE A 88 -6.64 9.70 -32.39
N ALA A 89 -6.99 10.80 -33.09
CA ALA A 89 -8.14 10.83 -33.97
C ALA A 89 -8.01 9.82 -35.13
N ASN A 90 -6.80 9.63 -35.67
CA ASN A 90 -6.53 8.64 -36.71
C ASN A 90 -6.62 7.20 -36.20
N ALA A 91 -6.22 6.95 -34.95
CA ALA A 91 -6.39 5.67 -34.27
C ALA A 91 -7.85 5.39 -33.83
N GLY A 92 -8.78 6.33 -34.04
CA GLY A 92 -10.18 6.21 -33.61
C GLY A 92 -10.36 6.38 -32.09
N MET A 93 -9.54 7.22 -31.47
CA MET A 93 -9.56 7.58 -30.05
C MET A 93 -9.70 9.10 -29.88
N LEU A 94 -10.04 9.56 -28.69
CA LEU A 94 -10.16 11.01 -28.43
C LEU A 94 -8.84 11.61 -27.92
N GLY A 95 -8.36 12.69 -28.53
CA GLY A 95 -7.22 13.47 -28.02
C GLY A 95 -7.66 14.84 -27.51
N SER A 96 -7.08 15.30 -26.41
CA SER A 96 -7.35 16.62 -25.83
C SER A 96 -6.13 17.53 -25.90
N PHE A 97 -6.22 18.60 -26.69
CA PHE A 97 -5.10 19.52 -26.86
C PHE A 97 -4.77 20.30 -25.57
N GLY A 98 -3.49 20.40 -25.27
CA GLY A 98 -2.96 21.05 -24.07
C GLY A 98 -2.93 22.57 -24.11
N ALA A 99 -4.09 23.22 -24.07
CA ALA A 99 -4.18 24.69 -24.16
C ALA A 99 -3.70 25.45 -22.91
N GLY A 100 -3.70 24.82 -21.72
CA GLY A 100 -3.31 25.47 -20.48
C GLY A 100 -1.90 26.10 -20.55
N GLY A 101 -1.77 27.36 -20.15
CA GLY A 101 -0.51 28.11 -20.16
C GLY A 101 -0.16 28.82 -21.48
N LEU A 102 -0.87 28.54 -22.57
CA LEU A 102 -0.66 29.16 -23.88
C LEU A 102 -1.39 30.51 -24.03
N THR A 103 -0.88 31.37 -24.91
CA THR A 103 -1.54 32.62 -25.28
C THR A 103 -2.73 32.36 -26.22
N LEU A 104 -3.68 33.30 -26.29
CA LEU A 104 -4.84 33.19 -27.19
C LEU A 104 -4.43 33.03 -28.66
N GLU A 105 -3.41 33.79 -29.10
CA GLU A 105 -2.85 33.66 -30.45
C GLU A 105 -2.35 32.24 -30.71
N ARG A 106 -1.62 31.67 -29.75
CA ARG A 106 -1.10 30.31 -29.88
C ARG A 106 -2.22 29.27 -29.89
N ILE A 107 -3.25 29.44 -29.06
CA ILE A 107 -4.43 28.57 -29.05
C ILE A 107 -5.13 28.63 -30.42
N ALA A 108 -5.33 29.83 -30.98
CA ALA A 108 -5.95 30.00 -32.29
C ALA A 108 -5.16 29.30 -33.41
N GLN A 109 -3.83 29.47 -33.43
CA GLN A 109 -2.94 28.76 -34.35
C GLN A 109 -3.04 27.24 -34.19
N SER A 110 -3.07 26.74 -32.96
CA SER A 110 -3.19 25.31 -32.68
C SER A 110 -4.55 24.75 -33.10
N ILE A 111 -5.67 25.45 -32.91
CA ILE A 111 -6.98 25.03 -33.41
C ILE A 111 -6.95 24.87 -34.93
N ALA A 112 -6.35 25.83 -35.65
CA ALA A 112 -6.21 25.75 -37.10
C ALA A 112 -5.36 24.53 -37.53
N GLN A 113 -4.25 24.27 -36.85
CA GLN A 113 -3.40 23.10 -37.10
C GLN A 113 -4.12 21.78 -36.81
N ILE A 114 -4.86 21.69 -35.70
CA ILE A 114 -5.62 20.50 -35.33
C ILE A 114 -6.67 20.18 -36.40
N LYS A 115 -7.43 21.18 -36.86
CA LYS A 115 -8.42 20.98 -37.93
C LYS A 115 -7.79 20.46 -39.22
N GLN A 116 -6.59 20.91 -39.56
CA GLN A 116 -5.87 20.41 -40.74
C GLN A 116 -5.51 18.93 -40.62
N VAL A 117 -5.10 18.45 -39.44
CA VAL A 117 -4.67 17.05 -39.25
C VAL A 117 -5.82 16.10 -38.88
N VAL A 118 -6.87 16.58 -38.21
CA VAL A 118 -8.02 15.79 -37.75
C VAL A 118 -9.13 15.71 -38.81
N GLY A 119 -9.26 16.74 -39.67
CA GLY A 119 -10.37 16.86 -40.61
C GLY A 119 -11.71 16.99 -39.86
N ASP A 120 -12.70 16.20 -40.27
CA ASP A 120 -14.05 16.21 -39.68
C ASP A 120 -14.20 15.37 -38.40
N LYS A 121 -13.15 14.68 -37.97
CA LYS A 121 -13.19 13.84 -36.77
C LYS A 121 -13.27 14.68 -35.50
N THR A 122 -13.78 14.08 -34.43
CA THR A 122 -13.92 14.77 -33.14
C THR A 122 -12.57 14.87 -32.42
N PHE A 123 -12.29 16.04 -31.85
CA PHE A 123 -11.20 16.26 -30.91
C PHE A 123 -11.68 17.12 -29.74
N ALA A 124 -10.92 17.10 -28.63
CA ALA A 124 -11.18 17.92 -27.46
C ALA A 124 -10.13 19.03 -27.32
N MET A 125 -10.52 20.16 -26.72
CA MET A 125 -9.63 21.22 -26.27
C MET A 125 -9.64 21.28 -24.74
N ASN A 126 -8.47 21.36 -24.11
CA ASN A 126 -8.43 21.56 -22.68
C ASN A 126 -8.89 22.98 -22.29
N MET A 127 -9.81 23.04 -21.34
CA MET A 127 -10.18 24.26 -20.63
C MET A 127 -9.62 24.14 -19.22
N LEU A 128 -8.48 24.78 -18.97
CA LEU A 128 -7.86 24.84 -17.66
C LEU A 128 -8.41 26.05 -16.90
N HIS A 129 -9.01 25.83 -15.73
CA HIS A 129 -9.53 26.91 -14.91
C HIS A 129 -8.43 27.89 -14.50
N ASN A 130 -8.67 29.19 -14.67
CA ASN A 130 -7.76 30.25 -14.29
C ASN A 130 -8.51 31.32 -13.46
N PRO A 131 -8.60 31.15 -12.13
CA PRO A 131 -9.37 32.07 -11.28
C PRO A 131 -8.79 33.50 -11.25
N ALA A 132 -7.51 33.68 -11.63
CA ALA A 132 -6.88 34.99 -11.69
C ALA A 132 -7.23 35.78 -12.95
N ASP A 133 -7.75 35.11 -13.99
CA ASP A 133 -8.13 35.72 -15.28
C ASP A 133 -9.40 35.08 -15.88
N PRO A 134 -10.58 35.41 -15.33
CA PRO A 134 -11.86 34.90 -15.85
C PRO A 134 -12.19 35.40 -17.26
N GLU A 135 -11.65 36.55 -17.68
CA GLU A 135 -11.85 37.10 -19.02
C GLU A 135 -11.14 36.24 -20.07
N TRP A 136 -9.92 35.80 -19.76
CA TRP A 136 -9.20 34.85 -20.62
C TRP A 136 -9.99 33.55 -20.83
N GLU A 137 -10.59 32.97 -19.79
CA GLU A 137 -11.44 31.77 -19.94
C GLU A 137 -12.60 32.01 -20.91
N MET A 138 -13.26 33.17 -20.83
CA MET A 138 -14.34 33.54 -21.75
C MET A 138 -13.83 33.73 -23.18
N GLN A 139 -12.66 34.35 -23.36
CA GLN A 139 -12.03 34.54 -24.67
C GLN A 139 -11.64 33.21 -25.32
N VAL A 140 -11.13 32.24 -24.55
CA VAL A 140 -10.85 30.89 -25.05
C VAL A 140 -12.14 30.18 -25.46
N VAL A 141 -13.21 30.27 -24.66
CA VAL A 141 -14.52 29.70 -25.01
C VAL A 141 -15.05 30.31 -26.30
N GLN A 142 -15.00 31.63 -26.45
CA GLN A 142 -15.44 32.32 -27.65
C GLN A 142 -14.62 31.87 -28.86
N LEU A 143 -13.29 31.79 -28.72
CA LEU A 143 -12.41 31.28 -29.76
C LEU A 143 -12.74 29.84 -30.17
N CYS A 144 -13.05 28.97 -29.20
CA CYS A 144 -13.51 27.61 -29.47
C CYS A 144 -14.83 27.58 -30.25
N LEU A 145 -15.82 28.38 -29.83
CA LEU A 145 -17.13 28.46 -30.49
C LEU A 145 -17.03 29.03 -31.91
N ASP A 146 -16.29 30.11 -32.10
CA ASP A 146 -16.05 30.76 -33.41
C ASP A 146 -15.36 29.80 -34.39
N ASN A 147 -14.54 28.90 -33.85
CA ASN A 147 -13.88 27.86 -34.62
C ASN A 147 -14.63 26.51 -34.58
N GLY A 148 -15.87 26.44 -34.11
CA GLY A 148 -16.66 25.20 -34.16
C GLY A 148 -16.05 24.01 -33.41
N VAL A 149 -15.25 24.25 -32.37
CA VAL A 149 -14.77 23.22 -31.45
C VAL A 149 -15.96 22.70 -30.66
N LYS A 150 -16.23 21.40 -30.74
CA LYS A 150 -17.43 20.78 -30.15
C LYS A 150 -17.21 20.16 -28.78
N VAL A 151 -15.97 19.89 -28.37
CA VAL A 151 -15.68 19.16 -27.13
C VAL A 151 -14.59 19.89 -26.35
N VAL A 152 -14.80 20.04 -25.04
CA VAL A 152 -13.77 20.51 -24.12
C VAL A 152 -13.53 19.53 -22.98
N GLU A 153 -12.27 19.40 -22.59
CA GLU A 153 -11.85 18.75 -21.34
C GLU A 153 -11.68 19.84 -20.28
N ALA A 154 -12.64 19.95 -19.36
CA ALA A 154 -12.60 20.95 -18.28
C ALA A 154 -11.81 20.41 -17.09
N ALA A 155 -10.70 21.07 -16.73
CA ALA A 155 -9.79 20.64 -15.67
C ALA A 155 -9.50 21.78 -14.67
N ALA A 156 -9.14 21.41 -13.43
CA ALA A 156 -8.82 22.31 -12.31
C ALA A 156 -9.98 23.20 -11.80
N TYR A 157 -11.23 22.94 -12.20
CA TYR A 157 -12.39 23.69 -11.73
C TYR A 157 -12.75 23.34 -10.27
N ILE A 158 -13.00 24.36 -9.45
CA ILE A 158 -13.59 24.23 -8.11
C ILE A 158 -15.08 24.58 -8.13
N ASN A 159 -15.44 25.58 -8.95
CA ASN A 159 -16.79 26.05 -9.20
C ASN A 159 -17.03 26.16 -10.71
N LEU A 160 -18.29 26.10 -11.13
CA LEU A 160 -18.66 26.39 -12.52
C LEU A 160 -18.47 27.87 -12.81
N THR A 161 -17.94 28.19 -13.99
CA THR A 161 -17.73 29.56 -14.46
C THR A 161 -18.74 29.96 -15.53
N PRO A 162 -19.04 31.26 -15.72
CA PRO A 162 -19.88 31.72 -16.82
C PRO A 162 -19.39 31.26 -18.19
N ALA A 163 -18.07 31.21 -18.42
CA ALA A 163 -17.49 30.74 -19.67
C ALA A 163 -17.88 29.27 -19.96
N LEU A 164 -17.76 28.40 -18.96
CA LEU A 164 -18.07 26.98 -19.13
C LEU A 164 -19.59 26.72 -19.30
N VAL A 165 -20.43 27.46 -18.58
CA VAL A 165 -21.90 27.43 -18.77
C VAL A 165 -22.29 27.94 -20.16
N TYR A 166 -21.65 29.01 -20.63
CA TYR A 166 -21.87 29.51 -21.98
C TYR A 166 -21.49 28.47 -23.03
N PHE A 167 -20.30 27.87 -22.93
CA PHE A 167 -19.87 26.81 -23.85
C PHE A 167 -20.86 25.62 -23.85
N ARG A 168 -21.36 25.21 -22.68
CA ARG A 168 -22.28 24.06 -22.57
C ARG A 168 -23.63 24.31 -23.23
N LEU A 169 -24.20 25.50 -23.02
CA LEU A 169 -25.59 25.78 -23.36
C LEU A 169 -25.76 26.44 -24.73
N LYS A 170 -24.69 27.02 -25.30
CA LYS A 170 -24.81 27.70 -26.58
C LYS A 170 -25.27 26.74 -27.68
N GLY A 171 -26.24 27.13 -28.49
CA GLY A 171 -26.72 26.32 -29.60
C GLY A 171 -27.40 24.99 -29.20
N VAL A 172 -27.78 24.79 -27.93
CA VAL A 172 -28.60 23.64 -27.54
C VAL A 172 -29.95 23.68 -28.28
N GLN A 173 -30.41 22.53 -28.76
CA GLN A 173 -31.62 22.43 -29.59
C GLN A 173 -32.51 21.28 -29.15
N LEU A 174 -33.80 21.39 -29.47
CA LEU A 174 -34.75 20.30 -29.36
C LEU A 174 -34.89 19.63 -30.72
N ILE A 175 -34.42 18.38 -30.84
CA ILE A 175 -34.47 17.59 -32.08
C ILE A 175 -35.29 16.33 -31.80
N ASN A 176 -36.39 16.13 -32.53
CA ASN A 176 -37.29 14.97 -32.36
C ASN A 176 -37.74 14.73 -30.90
N GLY A 177 -37.97 15.81 -30.14
CA GLY A 177 -38.37 15.74 -28.73
C GLY A 177 -37.23 15.45 -27.75
N GLN A 178 -35.98 15.37 -28.20
CA GLN A 178 -34.80 15.21 -27.35
C GLN A 178 -33.98 16.51 -27.29
N VAL A 179 -33.51 16.86 -26.10
CA VAL A 179 -32.60 17.99 -25.93
C VAL A 179 -31.19 17.55 -26.33
N VAL A 180 -30.67 18.14 -27.39
CA VAL A 180 -29.37 17.79 -27.97
C VAL A 180 -28.42 18.98 -27.78
N PRO A 181 -27.32 18.81 -27.02
CA PRO A 181 -26.31 19.85 -26.89
C PRO A 181 -25.47 19.94 -28.17
N ALA A 182 -25.16 21.16 -28.61
CA ALA A 182 -24.24 21.40 -29.72
C ALA A 182 -22.77 21.23 -29.30
N GLN A 183 -22.47 21.51 -28.03
CA GLN A 183 -21.15 21.36 -27.42
C GLN A 183 -21.17 20.38 -26.24
N ARG A 184 -20.05 19.68 -26.05
CA ARG A 184 -19.89 18.64 -25.03
C ARG A 184 -18.77 18.96 -24.07
N ILE A 185 -18.97 18.58 -22.81
CA ILE A 185 -17.99 18.78 -21.75
C ILE A 185 -17.62 17.44 -21.14
N ILE A 186 -16.32 17.17 -21.11
CA ILE A 186 -15.70 16.11 -20.32
C ILE A 186 -15.04 16.77 -19.11
N ALA A 187 -15.59 16.61 -17.92
CA ALA A 187 -15.04 17.22 -16.71
C ALA A 187 -14.05 16.29 -16.04
N LYS A 188 -12.80 16.71 -15.89
CA LYS A 188 -11.74 15.95 -15.22
C LYS A 188 -11.57 16.41 -13.78
N ILE A 189 -11.85 15.50 -12.84
CA ILE A 189 -12.08 15.82 -11.43
C ILE A 189 -11.73 14.65 -10.51
N SER A 190 -11.26 14.99 -9.31
CA SER A 190 -10.90 14.01 -8.28
C SER A 190 -11.82 14.05 -7.04
N ARG A 191 -12.65 15.10 -6.91
CA ARG A 191 -13.42 15.40 -5.69
C ARG A 191 -14.95 15.34 -5.86
N PRO A 192 -15.70 14.62 -5.00
CA PRO A 192 -17.15 14.45 -5.14
C PRO A 192 -17.94 15.78 -5.12
N GLU A 193 -17.51 16.75 -4.32
CA GLU A 193 -18.17 18.06 -4.22
C GLU A 193 -18.07 18.86 -5.52
N VAL A 194 -16.99 18.71 -6.27
CA VAL A 194 -16.85 19.33 -7.60
C VAL A 194 -17.65 18.53 -8.63
N ALA A 195 -17.58 17.20 -8.59
CA ALA A 195 -18.35 16.32 -9.47
C ALA A 195 -19.85 16.58 -9.38
N SER A 196 -20.37 16.84 -8.18
CA SER A 196 -21.78 17.16 -7.97
C SER A 196 -22.26 18.37 -8.79
N LYS A 197 -21.39 19.36 -9.03
CA LYS A 197 -21.71 20.57 -9.79
C LYS A 197 -21.76 20.27 -11.29
N PHE A 198 -20.86 19.43 -11.79
CA PHE A 198 -20.85 19.01 -13.20
C PHE A 198 -21.97 18.01 -13.54
N LEU A 199 -22.42 17.23 -12.55
CA LEU A 199 -23.54 16.31 -12.66
C LEU A 199 -24.91 16.97 -12.50
N ALA A 200 -24.96 18.21 -12.00
CA ALA A 200 -26.17 19.02 -11.91
C ALA A 200 -26.36 19.89 -13.17
N PRO A 201 -27.56 20.46 -13.39
CA PRO A 201 -27.77 21.46 -14.42
C PRO A 201 -27.01 22.76 -14.12
N ALA A 202 -26.93 23.64 -15.13
CA ALA A 202 -26.30 24.94 -14.98
C ALA A 202 -27.00 25.77 -13.87
N PRO A 203 -26.26 26.46 -12.98
CA PRO A 203 -26.87 27.27 -11.93
C PRO A 203 -27.66 28.47 -12.49
N ASP A 204 -28.92 28.63 -12.07
CA ASP A 204 -29.84 29.69 -12.55
C ASP A 204 -29.23 31.09 -12.50
N LYS A 205 -28.46 31.40 -11.45
CA LYS A 205 -27.80 32.71 -11.29
C LYS A 205 -26.77 33.00 -12.39
N ILE A 206 -26.07 31.97 -12.87
CA ILE A 206 -25.09 32.12 -13.96
C ILE A 206 -25.83 32.20 -15.30
N VAL A 207 -26.83 31.34 -15.50
CA VAL A 207 -27.67 31.34 -16.71
C VAL A 207 -28.36 32.68 -16.91
N ALA A 208 -29.00 33.23 -15.88
CA ALA A 208 -29.68 34.53 -15.93
C ALA A 208 -28.73 35.67 -16.31
N LYS A 209 -27.47 35.65 -15.82
CA LYS A 209 -26.44 36.63 -16.21
C LYS A 209 -26.02 36.50 -17.67
N LEU A 210 -25.95 35.27 -18.20
CA LEU A 210 -25.61 35.03 -19.60
C LEU A 210 -26.75 35.39 -20.54
N VAL A 211 -28.01 35.23 -20.12
CA VAL A 211 -29.17 35.72 -20.86
C VAL A 211 -29.21 37.24 -20.85
N ALA A 212 -29.06 37.86 -19.69
CA ALA A 212 -29.07 39.33 -19.56
C ALA A 212 -27.94 40.02 -20.35
N SER A 213 -26.79 39.35 -20.50
CA SER A 213 -25.66 39.85 -21.29
C SER A 213 -25.72 39.47 -22.77
N GLY A 214 -26.77 38.79 -23.22
CA GLY A 214 -26.98 38.41 -24.62
C GLY A 214 -26.14 37.24 -25.13
N HIS A 215 -25.39 36.56 -24.26
CA HIS A 215 -24.60 35.37 -24.63
C HIS A 215 -25.51 34.17 -24.90
N LEU A 216 -26.58 34.01 -24.12
CA LEU A 216 -27.59 32.96 -24.28
C LEU A 216 -28.97 33.54 -24.59
N SER A 217 -29.75 32.84 -25.39
CA SER A 217 -31.18 33.08 -25.55
C SER A 217 -31.99 32.41 -24.44
N GLU A 218 -33.22 32.87 -24.22
CA GLU A 218 -34.15 32.23 -23.26
C GLU A 218 -34.46 30.78 -23.64
N ALA A 219 -34.51 30.47 -24.94
CA ALA A 219 -34.73 29.11 -25.43
C ALA A 219 -33.56 28.18 -25.07
N GLU A 220 -32.31 28.65 -25.28
CA GLU A 220 -31.11 27.91 -24.88
C GLU A 220 -31.06 27.69 -23.36
N ALA A 221 -31.38 28.72 -22.58
CA ALA A 221 -31.45 28.63 -21.12
C ALA A 221 -32.45 27.57 -20.64
N LYS A 222 -33.68 27.59 -21.18
CA LYS A 222 -34.75 26.66 -20.80
C LYS A 222 -34.45 25.21 -21.19
N LEU A 223 -33.87 24.99 -22.37
CA LEU A 223 -33.45 23.65 -22.78
C LEU A 223 -32.29 23.14 -21.91
N GLY A 224 -31.41 24.03 -21.47
CA GLY A 224 -30.27 23.72 -20.60
C GLY A 224 -30.63 23.10 -19.25
N GLU A 225 -31.82 23.38 -18.70
CA GLU A 225 -32.29 22.81 -17.42
C GLU A 225 -32.39 21.27 -17.46
N GLN A 226 -32.54 20.69 -18.66
CA GLN A 226 -32.69 19.25 -18.87
C GLN A 226 -31.34 18.55 -19.12
N LEU A 227 -30.22 19.27 -19.04
CA LEU A 227 -28.88 18.76 -19.28
C LEU A 227 -28.04 18.84 -18.01
N ALA A 228 -27.23 17.81 -17.76
CA ALA A 228 -26.08 17.95 -16.89
C ALA A 228 -25.04 18.89 -17.51
N MET A 229 -24.30 19.59 -16.67
CA MET A 229 -23.21 20.47 -17.09
C MET A 229 -22.10 19.72 -17.86
N ALA A 230 -21.84 18.45 -17.53
CA ALA A 230 -20.95 17.58 -18.29
C ALA A 230 -21.67 16.35 -18.85
N ASP A 231 -21.27 15.92 -20.05
CA ASP A 231 -21.72 14.64 -20.63
C ASP A 231 -20.97 13.46 -20.03
N ASP A 232 -19.72 13.72 -19.62
CA ASP A 232 -18.77 12.72 -19.16
C ASP A 232 -17.94 13.30 -18.00
N ILE A 233 -17.71 12.45 -17.00
CA ILE A 233 -16.84 12.74 -15.85
C ILE A 233 -15.61 11.85 -15.96
N THR A 234 -14.44 12.44 -16.10
CA THR A 234 -13.16 11.73 -15.92
C THR A 234 -12.76 11.81 -14.46
N VAL A 235 -12.77 10.67 -13.76
CA VAL A 235 -12.26 10.57 -12.40
C VAL A 235 -10.74 10.47 -12.44
N GLU A 236 -10.06 11.52 -11.99
CA GLU A 236 -8.59 11.57 -11.96
C GLU A 236 -8.08 11.18 -10.58
N ALA A 237 -7.43 10.02 -10.52
CA ALA A 237 -6.68 9.51 -9.36
C ALA A 237 -5.24 10.02 -9.40
N ASP A 238 -4.30 9.30 -8.77
CA ASP A 238 -2.90 9.69 -8.79
C ASP A 238 -2.31 9.79 -10.21
N SER A 239 -1.94 11.00 -10.61
CA SER A 239 -1.50 11.35 -11.97
C SER A 239 -0.23 12.22 -11.96
N GLY A 240 0.40 12.37 -13.14
CA GLY A 240 1.48 13.33 -13.33
C GLY A 240 0.95 14.76 -13.44
N GLY A 241 1.66 15.74 -12.88
CA GLY A 241 1.19 17.11 -12.78
C GLY A 241 0.34 17.32 -11.52
N HIS A 242 -0.65 18.21 -11.55
CA HIS A 242 -1.52 18.43 -10.39
C HIS A 242 -2.34 17.18 -10.07
N THR A 243 -2.22 16.70 -8.84
CA THR A 243 -2.87 15.47 -8.34
C THR A 243 -3.14 15.64 -6.84
N ASP A 244 -4.19 14.98 -6.35
CA ASP A 244 -4.45 14.83 -4.91
C ASP A 244 -3.97 13.49 -4.36
N HIS A 245 -3.26 12.71 -5.19
CA HIS A 245 -2.75 11.37 -4.87
C HIS A 245 -3.85 10.37 -4.49
N GLY A 246 -5.08 10.57 -4.97
CA GLY A 246 -6.19 9.66 -4.73
C GLY A 246 -5.96 8.27 -5.32
N SER A 247 -6.41 7.23 -4.61
CA SER A 247 -6.42 5.86 -5.16
C SER A 247 -7.61 5.67 -6.09
N LEU A 248 -7.36 5.25 -7.34
CA LEU A 248 -8.41 5.05 -8.35
C LEU A 248 -9.47 4.03 -7.88
N THR A 249 -9.06 2.96 -7.19
CA THR A 249 -9.96 1.92 -6.68
C THR A 249 -10.90 2.43 -5.58
N CYS A 250 -10.57 3.54 -4.92
CA CYS A 250 -11.39 4.17 -3.90
C CYS A 250 -12.31 5.24 -4.50
N ILE A 251 -11.74 6.18 -5.27
CA ILE A 251 -12.48 7.36 -5.73
C ILE A 251 -13.43 7.04 -6.89
N PHE A 252 -13.07 6.11 -7.78
CA PHE A 252 -13.87 5.81 -8.96
C PHE A 252 -15.26 5.23 -8.59
N PRO A 253 -15.38 4.19 -7.75
CA PRO A 253 -16.69 3.67 -7.37
C PRO A 253 -17.58 4.69 -6.64
N GLN A 254 -16.97 5.60 -5.87
CA GLN A 254 -17.70 6.68 -5.20
C GLN A 254 -18.32 7.64 -6.22
N MET A 255 -17.54 8.07 -7.22
CA MET A 255 -18.00 8.96 -8.29
C MET A 255 -19.06 8.30 -9.18
N LEU A 256 -18.91 7.01 -9.47
CA LEU A 256 -19.90 6.24 -10.23
C LEU A 256 -21.27 6.19 -9.52
N ARG A 257 -21.26 5.96 -8.20
CA ARG A 257 -22.49 6.02 -7.37
C ARG A 257 -23.09 7.42 -7.32
N LEU A 258 -22.25 8.45 -7.22
CA LEU A 258 -22.69 9.85 -7.24
C LEU A 258 -23.38 10.20 -8.57
N ALA A 259 -22.77 9.86 -9.71
CA ALA A 259 -23.35 10.08 -11.03
C ALA A 259 -24.68 9.35 -11.19
N THR A 260 -24.75 8.09 -10.77
CA THR A 260 -25.99 7.30 -10.79
C THR A 260 -27.10 7.95 -9.97
N ARG A 261 -26.79 8.43 -8.76
CA ARG A 261 -27.76 9.09 -7.88
C ARG A 261 -28.27 10.40 -8.49
N LEU A 262 -27.38 11.25 -8.98
CA LEU A 262 -27.77 12.55 -9.54
C LEU A 262 -28.50 12.41 -10.87
N HIS A 263 -28.14 11.43 -11.70
CA HIS A 263 -28.91 11.11 -12.89
C HIS A 263 -30.37 10.76 -12.55
N LYS A 264 -30.60 9.92 -11.53
CA LYS A 264 -31.96 9.60 -11.05
C LYS A 264 -32.69 10.81 -10.48
N GLN A 265 -31.98 11.67 -9.75
CA GLN A 265 -32.54 12.86 -9.12
C GLN A 265 -33.05 13.87 -10.16
N TYR A 266 -32.28 14.12 -11.22
CA TYR A 266 -32.62 15.10 -12.25
C TYR A 266 -33.38 14.52 -13.44
N GLY A 267 -33.44 13.19 -13.59
CA GLY A 267 -34.23 12.53 -14.64
C GLY A 267 -33.72 12.79 -16.05
N TYR A 268 -32.40 12.93 -16.24
CA TYR A 268 -31.82 13.20 -17.56
C TYR A 268 -32.13 12.10 -18.57
N GLN A 269 -32.30 12.47 -19.84
CA GLN A 269 -32.53 11.50 -20.92
C GLN A 269 -31.27 10.65 -21.23
N GLN A 270 -30.09 11.22 -21.04
CA GLN A 270 -28.81 10.52 -21.20
C GLN A 270 -28.10 10.38 -19.87
N VAL A 271 -27.56 9.18 -19.62
CA VAL A 271 -26.73 8.91 -18.44
C VAL A 271 -25.38 9.60 -18.61
N VAL A 272 -24.99 10.40 -17.62
CA VAL A 272 -23.63 10.94 -17.54
C VAL A 272 -22.69 9.78 -17.30
N ARG A 273 -21.71 9.61 -18.18
CA ARG A 273 -20.76 8.51 -18.14
C ARG A 273 -19.57 8.88 -17.27
N VAL A 274 -18.96 7.89 -16.65
CA VAL A 274 -17.83 8.08 -15.73
C VAL A 274 -16.62 7.32 -16.26
N GLY A 275 -15.59 8.03 -16.68
CA GLY A 275 -14.30 7.49 -17.09
C GLY A 275 -13.26 7.52 -15.98
N ALA A 276 -12.14 6.84 -16.20
CA ALA A 276 -11.06 6.68 -15.22
C ALA A 276 -9.73 7.22 -15.77
N ALA A 277 -8.98 7.94 -14.93
CA ALA A 277 -7.64 8.47 -15.21
C ALA A 277 -6.75 8.37 -13.96
N GLY A 278 -5.44 8.45 -14.14
CA GLY A 278 -4.45 8.33 -13.05
C GLY A 278 -4.09 6.86 -12.76
N GLY A 279 -2.79 6.56 -12.70
CA GLY A 279 -2.27 5.20 -12.53
C GLY A 279 -2.44 4.24 -13.71
N ILE A 280 -3.01 4.67 -14.85
CA ILE A 280 -3.26 3.82 -16.03
C ILE A 280 -2.04 3.84 -16.96
N GLY A 281 -1.17 2.84 -16.82
CA GLY A 281 0.05 2.67 -17.65
C GLY A 281 0.27 1.27 -18.21
N CYS A 282 -0.43 0.25 -17.71
CA CYS A 282 -0.30 -1.16 -18.12
C CYS A 282 -1.67 -1.79 -18.41
N PRO A 283 -1.71 -2.96 -19.08
CA PRO A 283 -2.96 -3.63 -19.44
C PRO A 283 -3.83 -4.01 -18.24
N GLU A 284 -3.22 -4.37 -17.11
CA GLU A 284 -3.90 -4.72 -15.86
C GLU A 284 -4.69 -3.53 -15.33
N ALA A 285 -4.09 -2.34 -15.34
CA ALA A 285 -4.75 -1.11 -14.89
C ALA A 285 -5.92 -0.75 -15.82
N VAL A 286 -5.77 -0.94 -17.13
CA VAL A 286 -6.85 -0.74 -18.11
C VAL A 286 -7.99 -1.73 -17.89
N ALA A 287 -7.70 -3.03 -17.78
CA ALA A 287 -8.68 -4.06 -17.53
C ALA A 287 -9.41 -3.85 -16.18
N ALA A 288 -8.67 -3.46 -15.14
CA ALA A 288 -9.23 -3.14 -13.83
C ALA A 288 -10.16 -1.92 -13.87
N ALA A 289 -9.79 -0.85 -14.59
CA ALA A 289 -10.64 0.33 -14.74
C ALA A 289 -11.98 -0.02 -15.41
N TYR A 290 -11.96 -0.78 -16.50
CA TYR A 290 -13.19 -1.25 -17.14
C TYR A 290 -13.99 -2.20 -16.26
N ALA A 291 -13.34 -3.11 -15.52
CA ALA A 291 -13.99 -4.00 -14.58
C ALA A 291 -14.68 -3.25 -13.43
N MET A 292 -14.15 -2.11 -12.99
CA MET A 292 -14.80 -1.21 -12.03
C MET A 292 -16.03 -0.48 -12.60
N GLY A 293 -16.21 -0.50 -13.93
CA GLY A 293 -17.32 0.15 -14.62
C GLY A 293 -16.95 1.44 -15.34
N ALA A 294 -15.67 1.70 -15.62
CA ALA A 294 -15.25 2.86 -16.41
C ALA A 294 -15.90 2.86 -17.80
N ALA A 295 -16.55 3.96 -18.15
CA ALA A 295 -17.12 4.17 -19.48
C ALA A 295 -16.02 4.36 -20.54
N TYR A 296 -14.87 4.89 -20.14
CA TYR A 296 -13.67 5.05 -20.95
C TYR A 296 -12.46 5.20 -20.02
N VAL A 297 -11.26 4.98 -20.54
CA VAL A 297 -10.01 5.23 -19.81
C VAL A 297 -9.25 6.41 -20.41
N VAL A 298 -8.48 7.10 -19.56
CA VAL A 298 -7.66 8.24 -19.94
C VAL A 298 -6.22 8.01 -19.55
N THR A 299 -5.30 8.22 -20.49
CA THR A 299 -3.86 8.17 -20.24
C THR A 299 -3.24 9.55 -20.39
N GLY A 300 -2.16 9.80 -19.63
CA GLY A 300 -1.46 11.08 -19.58
C GLY A 300 0.04 10.87 -19.67
N SER A 301 0.68 10.48 -18.56
CA SER A 301 2.14 10.37 -18.46
C SER A 301 2.76 9.56 -19.60
N ILE A 302 2.22 8.38 -19.93
CA ILE A 302 2.75 7.51 -20.99
C ILE A 302 2.75 8.17 -22.37
N ASN A 303 1.79 9.07 -22.65
CA ASN A 303 1.68 9.76 -23.92
C ASN A 303 2.80 10.79 -24.09
N GLN A 304 3.31 11.35 -22.99
CA GLN A 304 4.43 12.30 -23.03
C GLN A 304 5.75 11.66 -23.50
N ALA A 305 5.89 10.33 -23.40
CA ALA A 305 7.06 9.61 -23.91
C ALA A 305 6.97 9.30 -25.42
N CYS A 306 5.83 9.58 -26.07
CA CYS A 306 5.61 9.25 -27.48
C CYS A 306 6.09 10.36 -28.42
N ILE A 307 6.49 10.00 -29.64
CA ILE A 307 7.11 10.92 -30.61
C ILE A 307 6.20 12.10 -31.02
N GLU A 308 4.89 11.98 -30.88
CA GLU A 308 3.93 13.04 -31.20
C GLU A 308 3.83 14.11 -30.10
N SER A 309 4.42 13.86 -28.91
CA SER A 309 4.38 14.81 -27.80
C SER A 309 5.11 16.10 -28.15
N GLY A 310 4.56 17.25 -27.75
CA GLY A 310 5.18 18.57 -27.91
C GLY A 310 6.28 18.88 -26.90
N THR A 311 7.03 17.87 -26.43
CA THR A 311 8.19 18.04 -25.56
C THR A 311 9.48 17.64 -26.29
N SER A 312 10.64 17.97 -25.73
CA SER A 312 11.93 17.64 -26.35
C SER A 312 12.25 16.13 -26.33
N ASP A 313 13.09 15.70 -27.28
CA ASP A 313 13.58 14.31 -27.35
C ASP A 313 14.31 13.88 -26.07
N GLN A 314 15.08 14.78 -25.48
CA GLN A 314 15.75 14.53 -24.19
C GLN A 314 14.74 14.17 -23.08
N VAL A 315 13.58 14.84 -23.04
CA VAL A 315 12.53 14.52 -22.06
C VAL A 315 11.91 13.16 -22.36
N ARG A 316 11.66 12.82 -23.63
CA ARG A 316 11.13 11.50 -24.00
C ARG A 316 12.07 10.38 -23.57
N GLU A 317 13.37 10.51 -23.84
CA GLU A 317 14.40 9.56 -23.41
C GLU A 317 14.46 9.43 -21.89
N MET A 318 14.35 10.54 -21.15
CA MET A 318 14.29 10.52 -19.68
C MET A 318 13.05 9.78 -19.17
N LEU A 319 11.90 9.95 -19.83
CA LEU A 319 10.65 9.32 -19.46
C LEU A 319 10.66 7.80 -19.72
N THR A 320 11.22 7.33 -20.83
CA THR A 320 11.31 5.88 -21.12
C THR A 320 12.24 5.13 -20.19
N GLY A 321 13.17 5.82 -19.52
CA GLY A 321 14.05 5.25 -18.49
C GLY A 321 13.54 5.35 -17.04
N ALA A 322 12.31 5.85 -16.82
CA ALA A 322 11.74 6.05 -15.50
C ALA A 322 11.15 4.74 -14.93
N THR A 323 11.32 4.50 -13.64
CA THR A 323 10.65 3.44 -12.87
C THR A 323 9.49 4.03 -12.05
N ILE A 324 8.68 3.17 -11.42
CA ILE A 324 7.55 3.62 -10.59
C ILE A 324 8.02 4.51 -9.43
N ALA A 325 9.22 4.28 -8.91
CA ALA A 325 9.80 5.04 -7.79
C ALA A 325 10.48 6.36 -8.21
N ASP A 326 10.54 6.66 -9.52
CA ASP A 326 11.27 7.82 -10.06
C ASP A 326 10.41 9.09 -10.16
N VAL A 327 9.32 9.17 -9.40
CA VAL A 327 8.44 10.34 -9.32
C VAL A 327 8.46 10.97 -7.93
N VAL A 328 8.19 12.27 -7.85
CA VAL A 328 8.20 13.04 -6.60
C VAL A 328 7.22 14.20 -6.66
N SER A 329 6.57 14.49 -5.52
CA SER A 329 5.73 15.69 -5.36
C SER A 329 6.61 16.93 -5.17
N SER A 330 6.36 17.94 -6.01
CA SER A 330 7.14 19.17 -6.11
C SER A 330 6.20 20.37 -6.04
N PRO A 331 6.62 21.51 -5.46
CA PRO A 331 5.82 22.74 -5.45
C PRO A 331 5.37 23.16 -6.86
N SER A 332 4.07 23.45 -6.99
CA SER A 332 3.46 23.99 -8.21
C SER A 332 3.83 25.45 -8.42
N ALA A 333 3.84 25.92 -9.68
CA ALA A 333 4.11 27.32 -10.00
C ALA A 333 2.87 28.20 -9.77
N ASP A 334 1.70 27.76 -10.23
CA ASP A 334 0.43 28.50 -10.26
C ASP A 334 -0.23 28.68 -8.88
N MET A 335 0.08 27.81 -7.92
CA MET A 335 -0.43 27.87 -6.54
C MET A 335 0.69 27.69 -5.50
N PHE A 336 1.88 28.21 -5.83
CA PHE A 336 3.09 28.11 -5.00
C PHE A 336 2.86 28.59 -3.57
N GLU A 337 2.26 29.76 -3.40
CA GLU A 337 2.04 30.40 -2.09
C GLU A 337 1.12 29.56 -1.19
N LEU A 338 0.16 28.85 -1.80
CA LEU A 338 -0.79 27.96 -1.12
C LEU A 338 -0.19 26.57 -0.80
N GLY A 339 1.04 26.30 -1.24
CA GLY A 339 1.71 25.02 -1.04
C GLY A 339 1.16 23.88 -1.88
N ALA A 340 0.44 24.19 -2.96
CA ALA A 340 -0.04 23.17 -3.88
C ALA A 340 1.14 22.46 -4.55
N GLN A 341 0.99 21.15 -4.77
CA GLN A 341 2.03 20.29 -5.32
C GLN A 341 1.62 19.69 -6.66
N VAL A 342 2.63 19.33 -7.44
CA VAL A 342 2.54 18.60 -8.70
C VAL A 342 3.47 17.40 -8.65
N GLN A 343 3.06 16.28 -9.24
CA GLN A 343 3.89 15.09 -9.34
C GLN A 343 4.78 15.16 -10.58
N THR A 344 6.09 15.01 -10.37
CA THR A 344 7.14 15.25 -11.37
C THR A 344 8.17 14.13 -11.41
N LEU A 345 8.86 13.97 -12.53
CA LEU A 345 10.01 13.08 -12.64
C LEU A 345 11.14 13.55 -11.71
N LYS A 346 11.69 12.62 -10.94
CA LYS A 346 12.85 12.81 -10.06
C LYS A 346 14.15 12.36 -10.73
N LYS A 347 14.12 11.30 -11.54
CA LYS A 347 15.33 10.74 -12.14
C LYS A 347 15.86 11.64 -13.26
N GLY A 348 17.15 11.95 -13.20
CA GLY A 348 17.85 12.74 -14.22
C GLY A 348 17.63 14.26 -14.16
N THR A 349 16.88 14.76 -13.19
CA THR A 349 16.67 16.20 -12.93
C THR A 349 16.70 16.48 -11.42
N MET A 350 17.12 17.69 -11.03
CA MET A 350 17.11 18.17 -9.64
C MET A 350 15.91 19.10 -9.36
N TYR A 351 15.00 19.28 -10.31
CA TYR A 351 13.84 20.16 -10.16
C TYR A 351 13.06 19.89 -8.86
N GLY A 352 12.78 18.64 -8.52
CA GLY A 352 12.00 18.31 -7.32
C GLY A 352 12.68 18.77 -6.02
N VAL A 353 13.99 18.56 -5.90
CA VAL A 353 14.77 19.01 -4.74
C VAL A 353 14.89 20.54 -4.72
N ARG A 354 15.16 21.15 -5.88
CA ARG A 354 15.34 22.59 -6.03
C ARG A 354 14.06 23.37 -5.74
N SER A 355 12.92 22.92 -6.27
CA SER A 355 11.62 23.53 -6.02
C SER A 355 11.20 23.43 -4.56
N GLN A 356 11.44 22.29 -3.89
CA GLN A 356 11.22 22.14 -2.45
C GLN A 356 12.10 23.10 -1.62
N LYS A 357 13.38 23.29 -2.00
CA LYS A 357 14.25 24.28 -1.36
C LYS A 357 13.69 25.69 -1.48
N LEU A 358 13.21 26.10 -2.67
CA LEU A 358 12.58 27.42 -2.84
C LEU A 358 11.36 27.58 -1.93
N TYR A 359 10.53 26.55 -1.81
CA TYR A 359 9.36 26.59 -0.93
C TYR A 359 9.75 26.69 0.56
N GLN A 360 10.79 25.96 0.99
CA GLN A 360 11.30 26.06 2.36
C GLN A 360 11.84 27.45 2.68
N ILE A 361 12.59 28.06 1.75
CA ILE A 361 13.08 29.44 1.88
C ILE A 361 11.91 30.41 1.93
N TYR A 362 10.92 30.25 1.05
CA TYR A 362 9.70 31.07 1.05
C TYR A 362 8.96 31.01 2.39
N LYS A 363 8.86 29.83 3.01
CA LYS A 363 8.21 29.67 4.32
C LYS A 363 9.04 30.26 5.47
N ARG A 364 10.37 30.28 5.34
CA ARG A 364 11.29 30.66 6.41
C ARG A 364 11.53 32.16 6.54
N TYR A 365 11.60 32.90 5.43
CA TYR A 365 11.96 34.33 5.43
C TYR A 365 10.83 35.18 4.87
N ASP A 366 10.66 36.43 5.31
CA ASP A 366 9.54 37.27 4.88
C ASP A 366 9.82 38.13 3.65
N SER A 367 11.08 38.22 3.23
CA SER A 367 11.48 38.90 2.01
C SER A 367 12.77 38.32 1.42
N LEU A 368 13.11 38.73 0.20
CA LEU A 368 14.36 38.33 -0.47
C LEU A 368 15.59 38.86 0.29
N GLU A 369 15.50 40.05 0.89
CA GLU A 369 16.58 40.72 1.61
C GLU A 369 16.91 40.05 2.97
N GLN A 370 15.99 39.26 3.50
CA GLN A 370 16.19 38.50 4.75
C GLN A 370 16.89 37.15 4.54
N ILE A 371 17.07 36.71 3.29
CA ILE A 371 17.78 35.48 2.97
C ILE A 371 19.28 35.69 3.27
N PRO A 372 19.94 34.82 4.06
CA PRO A 372 21.37 34.93 4.34
C PRO A 372 22.20 34.98 3.06
N GLU A 373 23.20 35.86 3.01
CA GLU A 373 24.00 36.12 1.81
C GLU A 373 24.57 34.83 1.17
N ALA A 374 25.07 33.90 2.00
CA ALA A 374 25.57 32.62 1.52
C ALA A 374 24.49 31.75 0.83
N GLU A 375 23.25 31.78 1.34
CA GLU A 375 22.12 31.06 0.76
C GLU A 375 21.63 31.75 -0.52
N GLN A 376 21.60 33.09 -0.55
CA GLN A 376 21.30 33.88 -1.75
C GLN A 376 22.31 33.59 -2.88
N GLN A 377 23.61 33.68 -2.60
CA GLN A 377 24.66 33.39 -3.58
C GLN A 377 24.55 31.97 -4.14
N GLN A 378 24.15 31.00 -3.30
CA GLN A 378 23.90 29.64 -3.75
C GLN A 378 22.72 29.56 -4.72
N LEU A 379 21.60 30.24 -4.43
CA LEU A 379 20.44 30.28 -5.33
C LEU A 379 20.83 30.90 -6.69
N GLU A 380 21.50 32.04 -6.66
CA GLU A 380 21.92 32.76 -7.87
C GLU A 380 22.90 31.94 -8.72
N LYS A 381 23.85 31.23 -8.09
CA LYS A 381 24.84 30.43 -8.81
C LYS A 381 24.32 29.08 -9.31
N GLN A 382 23.53 28.37 -8.48
CA GLN A 382 23.17 26.97 -8.73
C GLN A 382 21.79 26.77 -9.35
N MET A 383 20.89 27.75 -9.26
CA MET A 383 19.50 27.61 -9.68
C MET A 383 19.07 28.67 -10.69
N PHE A 384 19.23 29.95 -10.37
CA PHE A 384 18.77 31.05 -11.22
C PHE A 384 19.77 31.44 -12.31
N HIS A 385 21.08 31.21 -12.08
CA HIS A 385 22.19 31.61 -12.94
C HIS A 385 22.24 33.10 -13.27
N LYS A 386 21.58 33.90 -12.43
CA LYS A 386 21.51 35.37 -12.47
C LYS A 386 21.27 35.89 -11.05
N PRO A 387 21.65 37.15 -10.78
CA PRO A 387 21.26 37.83 -9.54
C PRO A 387 19.74 37.86 -9.36
N LEU A 388 19.23 37.71 -8.13
CA LEU A 388 17.78 37.70 -7.88
C LEU A 388 17.11 39.03 -8.27
N ALA A 389 17.84 40.16 -8.16
CA ALA A 389 17.37 41.45 -8.64
C ALA A 389 17.09 41.46 -10.16
N GLN A 390 17.95 40.81 -10.95
CA GLN A 390 17.74 40.68 -12.39
C GLN A 390 16.54 39.76 -12.70
N ILE A 391 16.34 38.69 -11.92
CA ILE A 391 15.16 37.83 -12.06
C ILE A 391 13.87 38.60 -11.79
N TRP A 392 13.89 39.52 -10.82
CA TRP A 392 12.77 40.41 -10.56
C TRP A 392 12.48 41.34 -11.75
N ASP A 393 13.50 41.94 -12.37
CA ASP A 393 13.33 42.75 -13.57
C ASP A 393 12.77 41.94 -14.75
N ASP A 394 13.26 40.73 -14.97
CA ASP A 394 12.73 39.80 -15.99
C ASP A 394 11.24 39.46 -15.71
N THR A 395 10.88 39.30 -14.43
CA THR A 395 9.50 39.01 -13.99
C THR A 395 8.56 40.20 -14.24
N LYS A 396 9.00 41.43 -13.96
CA LYS A 396 8.23 42.65 -14.29
C LYS A 396 7.99 42.76 -15.79
N ALA A 397 9.03 42.55 -16.60
CA ALA A 397 8.92 42.59 -18.06
C ALA A 397 7.92 41.54 -18.59
N PHE A 398 7.91 40.33 -18.01
CA PHE A 398 6.95 39.29 -18.35
C PHE A 398 5.49 39.72 -18.11
N PHE A 399 5.17 40.24 -16.92
CA PHE A 399 3.80 40.68 -16.61
C PHE A 399 3.38 41.91 -17.44
N ALA A 400 4.31 42.83 -17.72
CA ALA A 400 4.06 43.95 -18.63
C ALA A 400 3.63 43.46 -20.03
N SER A 401 4.36 42.48 -20.59
CA SER A 401 4.07 41.93 -21.92
C SER A 401 2.71 41.24 -22.05
N ARG A 402 2.10 40.85 -20.92
CA ARG A 402 0.79 40.19 -20.85
C ARG A 402 -0.34 41.11 -20.41
N ASN A 403 -0.10 42.42 -20.32
CA ASN A 403 -1.05 43.41 -19.79
C ASN A 403 -1.48 43.10 -18.33
N LEU A 404 -0.59 42.49 -17.55
CA LEU A 404 -0.82 42.10 -16.15
C LEU A 404 0.08 42.89 -15.18
N GLN A 405 0.50 44.10 -15.57
CA GLN A 405 1.43 44.95 -14.79
C GLN A 405 0.99 45.16 -13.33
N ARG A 406 -0.32 45.23 -13.08
CA ARG A 406 -0.92 45.32 -11.74
C ARG A 406 -0.41 44.24 -10.76
N ILE A 407 -0.06 43.06 -11.25
CA ILE A 407 0.46 41.95 -10.42
C ILE A 407 1.85 42.32 -9.90
N ALA A 408 2.74 42.79 -10.79
CA ALA A 408 4.07 43.22 -10.42
C ALA A 408 4.05 44.45 -9.50
N ASP A 409 3.19 45.43 -9.80
CA ASP A 409 3.05 46.64 -8.98
C ASP A 409 2.58 46.31 -7.56
N SER A 410 1.64 45.38 -7.42
CA SER A 410 1.16 44.94 -6.10
C SER A 410 2.24 44.20 -5.30
N ALA A 411 3.15 43.50 -5.97
CA ALA A 411 4.23 42.77 -5.32
C ALA A 411 5.40 43.68 -4.89
N GLU A 412 5.60 44.85 -5.50
CA GLU A 412 6.57 45.83 -4.98
C GLU A 412 6.17 46.37 -3.59
N GLN A 413 4.88 46.30 -3.23
CA GLN A 413 4.35 46.70 -1.93
C GLN A 413 4.28 45.54 -0.92
N ASP A 414 4.53 44.31 -1.36
CA ASP A 414 4.49 43.09 -0.54
C ASP A 414 5.77 42.26 -0.77
N PRO A 415 6.78 42.42 0.11
CA PRO A 415 8.07 41.75 -0.02
C PRO A 415 7.97 40.22 -0.08
N LYS A 416 6.95 39.63 0.55
CA LYS A 416 6.71 38.19 0.55
C LYS A 416 6.21 37.73 -0.81
N ARG A 417 5.26 38.47 -1.38
CA ARG A 417 4.72 38.22 -2.71
C ARG A 417 5.77 38.43 -3.80
N LYS A 418 6.63 39.45 -3.67
CA LYS A 418 7.79 39.63 -4.55
C LYS A 418 8.71 38.41 -4.56
N MET A 419 9.04 37.88 -3.38
CA MET A 419 9.82 36.65 -3.26
C MET A 419 9.12 35.45 -3.94
N ALA A 420 7.81 35.29 -3.75
CA ALA A 420 7.04 34.24 -4.42
C ALA A 420 7.13 34.33 -5.94
N LEU A 421 6.92 35.51 -6.52
CA LEU A 421 6.98 35.73 -7.97
C LEU A 421 8.40 35.44 -8.54
N VAL A 422 9.45 35.83 -7.82
CA VAL A 422 10.84 35.51 -8.20
C VAL A 422 11.08 34.00 -8.18
N PHE A 423 10.55 33.26 -7.19
CA PHE A 423 10.69 31.80 -7.16
C PHE A 423 9.84 31.11 -8.23
N GLN A 424 8.62 31.61 -8.47
CA GLN A 424 7.74 31.13 -9.54
C GLN A 424 8.34 31.31 -10.93
N TRP A 425 9.20 32.33 -11.14
CA TRP A 425 10.00 32.43 -12.38
C TRP A 425 10.77 31.14 -12.64
N TYR A 426 11.50 30.62 -11.65
CA TYR A 426 12.26 29.37 -11.83
C TYR A 426 11.32 28.19 -12.10
N LEU A 427 10.22 28.09 -11.35
CA LEU A 427 9.26 27.00 -11.51
C LEU A 427 8.63 27.00 -12.91
N GLY A 428 8.22 28.16 -13.42
CA GLY A 428 7.64 28.29 -14.77
C GLY A 428 8.66 28.04 -15.88
N GLN A 429 9.88 28.58 -15.73
CA GLN A 429 10.95 28.39 -16.73
C GLN A 429 11.43 26.94 -16.79
N SER A 430 11.40 26.22 -15.68
CA SER A 430 11.76 24.79 -15.60
C SER A 430 10.90 23.91 -16.52
N SER A 431 9.61 24.22 -16.66
CA SER A 431 8.74 23.55 -17.63
C SER A 431 9.10 23.93 -19.07
N LYS A 432 9.36 25.22 -19.32
CA LYS A 432 9.74 25.72 -20.65
C LYS A 432 11.04 25.11 -21.16
N TRP A 433 12.07 25.03 -20.32
CA TRP A 433 13.36 24.43 -20.67
C TRP A 433 13.22 22.96 -21.07
N ALA A 434 12.37 22.21 -20.36
CA ALA A 434 12.09 20.80 -20.67
C ALA A 434 11.40 20.67 -22.05
N ILE A 435 10.42 21.53 -22.33
CA ILE A 435 9.69 21.55 -23.61
C ILE A 435 10.64 21.89 -24.77
N THR A 436 11.47 22.93 -24.62
CA THR A 436 12.38 23.38 -25.70
C THR A 436 13.65 22.54 -25.82
N GLY A 437 13.98 21.72 -24.82
CA GLY A 437 15.19 20.90 -24.80
C GLY A 437 16.48 21.69 -24.59
N ASP A 438 16.45 22.69 -23.71
CA ASP A 438 17.65 23.48 -23.37
C ASP A 438 18.68 22.60 -22.62
N ALA A 439 19.67 22.12 -23.35
CA ALA A 439 20.70 21.22 -22.84
C ALA A 439 21.47 21.76 -21.64
N GLN A 440 21.62 23.09 -21.50
CA GLN A 440 22.30 23.70 -20.35
C GLN A 440 21.45 23.67 -19.08
N ARG A 441 20.14 23.47 -19.24
CA ARG A 441 19.13 23.45 -18.17
C ARG A 441 18.56 22.07 -17.91
N ARG A 442 19.14 21.00 -18.47
CA ARG A 442 18.64 19.61 -18.30
C ARG A 442 18.40 19.22 -16.84
N ILE A 443 19.30 19.62 -15.94
CA ILE A 443 19.19 19.33 -14.51
C ILE A 443 18.06 20.10 -13.81
N ASP A 444 17.44 21.06 -14.49
CA ASP A 444 16.35 21.91 -14.02
C ASP A 444 15.01 21.58 -14.69
N TYR A 445 14.96 20.57 -15.54
CA TYR A 445 13.72 20.22 -16.23
C TYR A 445 12.62 19.84 -15.24
N GLN A 446 11.50 20.55 -15.32
CA GLN A 446 10.26 20.13 -14.71
C GLN A 446 9.49 19.27 -15.71
N ILE A 447 9.34 17.99 -15.40
CA ILE A 447 8.64 17.02 -16.25
C ILE A 447 7.52 16.42 -15.42
N TRP A 448 6.27 16.69 -15.78
CA TRP A 448 5.10 16.15 -15.08
C TRP A 448 4.95 14.66 -15.40
N CYS A 449 5.09 13.81 -14.39
CA CYS A 449 5.15 12.37 -14.58
C CYS A 449 4.62 11.68 -13.33
N GLY A 450 3.69 10.73 -13.49
CA GLY A 450 3.18 9.89 -12.41
C GLY A 450 3.67 8.44 -12.54
N PRO A 451 3.36 7.57 -11.57
CA PRO A 451 3.85 6.20 -11.51
C PRO A 451 3.41 5.33 -12.71
N ALA A 452 2.36 5.74 -13.42
CA ALA A 452 1.91 5.12 -14.66
C ALA A 452 3.02 5.02 -15.73
N MET A 453 3.97 5.97 -15.78
CA MET A 453 5.11 5.88 -16.70
C MET A 453 6.00 4.69 -16.36
N GLY A 454 6.36 4.53 -15.08
CA GLY A 454 7.20 3.43 -14.63
C GLY A 454 6.56 2.06 -14.86
N SER A 455 5.25 1.95 -14.58
CA SER A 455 4.48 0.74 -14.86
C SER A 455 4.40 0.42 -16.35
N ASN A 456 4.30 1.44 -17.21
CA ASN A 456 4.34 1.25 -18.66
C ASN A 456 5.72 0.80 -19.15
N ASN A 457 6.79 1.39 -18.62
CA ASN A 457 8.16 1.02 -18.99
C ASN A 457 8.51 -0.42 -18.58
N ASP A 458 8.11 -0.83 -17.37
CA ASP A 458 8.25 -2.20 -16.88
C ASP A 458 7.52 -3.20 -17.79
N TRP A 459 6.27 -2.89 -18.15
CA TRP A 459 5.49 -3.74 -19.06
C TRP A 459 6.03 -3.78 -20.50
N LEU A 460 6.56 -2.66 -21.01
CA LEU A 460 7.14 -2.58 -22.35
C LEU A 460 8.58 -3.07 -22.44
N GLN A 461 9.17 -3.51 -21.33
CA GLN A 461 10.52 -4.05 -21.30
C GLN A 461 10.65 -5.22 -22.29
N ASP A 462 11.78 -5.27 -22.99
CA ASP A 462 12.09 -6.28 -24.01
C ASP A 462 11.13 -6.30 -25.22
N THR A 463 10.32 -5.26 -25.40
CA THR A 463 9.49 -5.05 -26.60
C THR A 463 10.08 -4.00 -27.53
N HIS A 464 9.64 -3.99 -28.79
CA HIS A 464 10.01 -2.94 -29.76
C HIS A 464 9.57 -1.52 -29.36
N LEU A 465 8.65 -1.39 -28.40
CA LEU A 465 8.16 -0.11 -27.87
C LEU A 465 8.94 0.35 -26.63
N GLN A 466 9.99 -0.36 -26.21
CA GLN A 466 10.78 0.02 -25.05
C GLN A 466 11.41 1.42 -25.20
N ASP A 467 11.93 1.73 -26.39
CA ASP A 467 12.69 2.95 -26.64
C ASP A 467 11.84 4.10 -27.18
N ALA A 468 12.19 5.34 -26.79
CA ALA A 468 11.46 6.55 -27.14
C ALA A 468 11.18 6.74 -28.64
N PRO A 469 12.16 6.50 -29.57
CA PRO A 469 11.92 6.70 -31.00
C PRO A 469 10.86 5.77 -31.60
N SER A 470 10.60 4.63 -30.95
CA SER A 470 9.64 3.62 -31.40
C SER A 470 8.25 3.80 -30.80
N ARG A 471 8.07 4.71 -29.83
CA ARG A 471 6.78 4.93 -29.15
C ARG A 471 5.92 5.94 -29.90
N THR A 472 4.85 5.45 -30.51
CA THR A 472 3.72 6.26 -31.00
C THR A 472 2.53 6.10 -30.06
N VAL A 473 1.70 7.15 -29.94
CA VAL A 473 0.49 7.06 -29.10
C VAL A 473 -0.47 5.98 -29.60
N GLU A 474 -0.51 5.74 -30.91
CA GLU A 474 -1.33 4.69 -31.52
C GLU A 474 -0.84 3.29 -31.12
N SER A 475 0.46 2.99 -31.28
CA SER A 475 1.00 1.66 -31.01
C SER A 475 0.87 1.30 -29.53
N VAL A 476 1.20 2.24 -28.63
CA VAL A 476 1.08 2.03 -27.18
C VAL A 476 -0.38 1.80 -26.77
N ALA A 477 -1.32 2.64 -27.24
CA ALA A 477 -2.72 2.52 -26.86
C ALA A 477 -3.38 1.24 -27.42
N ASN A 478 -3.09 0.88 -28.68
CA ASN A 478 -3.58 -0.38 -29.26
C ASN A 478 -3.03 -1.58 -28.51
N TYR A 479 -1.74 -1.60 -28.16
CA TYR A 479 -1.15 -2.72 -27.43
C TYR A 479 -1.77 -2.86 -26.04
N LEU A 480 -1.95 -1.75 -25.31
CA LEU A 480 -2.65 -1.73 -24.01
C LEU A 480 -4.07 -2.32 -24.10
N LEU A 481 -4.87 -1.89 -25.07
CA LEU A 481 -6.26 -2.35 -25.21
C LEU A 481 -6.37 -3.82 -25.62
N ASN A 482 -5.48 -4.32 -26.49
CA ASN A 482 -5.45 -5.74 -26.87
C ASN A 482 -5.08 -6.62 -25.68
N CYS A 483 -4.04 -6.26 -24.92
CA CYS A 483 -3.66 -6.98 -23.72
C CYS A 483 -4.77 -6.91 -22.65
N ALA A 484 -5.44 -5.77 -22.48
CA ALA A 484 -6.56 -5.64 -21.53
C ALA A 484 -7.76 -6.53 -21.91
N ALA A 485 -8.08 -6.62 -23.20
CA ALA A 485 -9.12 -7.53 -23.71
C ALA A 485 -8.74 -9.00 -23.47
N TYR A 486 -7.49 -9.38 -23.71
CA TYR A 486 -6.96 -10.70 -23.41
C TYR A 486 -7.03 -11.03 -21.91
N LEU A 487 -6.57 -10.13 -21.04
CA LEU A 487 -6.64 -10.32 -19.58
C LEU A 487 -8.08 -10.45 -19.07
N THR A 488 -9.02 -9.75 -19.71
CA THR A 488 -10.46 -9.92 -19.41
C THR A 488 -10.91 -11.36 -19.69
N ARG A 489 -10.50 -11.95 -20.83
CA ARG A 489 -10.81 -13.36 -21.15
C ARG A 489 -10.10 -14.34 -20.21
N VAL A 490 -8.86 -14.06 -19.82
CA VAL A 490 -8.12 -14.84 -18.82
C VAL A 490 -8.88 -14.88 -17.48
N ASN A 491 -9.41 -13.74 -17.03
CA ASN A 491 -10.18 -13.66 -15.80
C ASN A 491 -11.52 -14.42 -15.88
N ILE A 492 -12.19 -14.41 -17.03
CA ILE A 492 -13.39 -15.25 -17.26
C ILE A 492 -13.01 -16.74 -17.24
N ALA A 493 -11.94 -17.14 -17.93
CA ALA A 493 -11.44 -18.51 -17.94
C ALA A 493 -11.06 -19.01 -16.54
N LYS A 494 -10.47 -18.13 -15.72
CA LYS A 494 -10.15 -18.41 -14.31
C LYS A 494 -11.41 -18.65 -13.49
N THR A 495 -12.45 -17.85 -13.68
CA THR A 495 -13.75 -18.03 -13.02
C THR A 495 -14.41 -19.35 -13.43
N LEU A 496 -14.17 -19.82 -14.66
CA LEU A 496 -14.63 -21.11 -15.17
C LEU A 496 -13.68 -22.28 -14.83
N SER A 497 -12.65 -22.06 -14.02
CA SER A 497 -11.70 -23.08 -13.55
C SER A 497 -10.97 -23.83 -14.68
N VAL A 498 -10.62 -23.13 -15.75
CA VAL A 498 -9.77 -23.67 -16.84
C VAL A 498 -8.40 -24.03 -16.29
N SER A 499 -7.94 -25.25 -16.53
CA SER A 499 -6.67 -25.74 -15.97
C SER A 499 -5.45 -25.03 -16.57
N GLY A 500 -4.53 -24.56 -15.73
CA GLY A 500 -3.28 -23.92 -16.14
C GLY A 500 -3.42 -22.44 -16.54
N ILE A 501 -4.58 -21.83 -16.29
CA ILE A 501 -4.87 -20.43 -16.63
C ILE A 501 -4.04 -19.42 -15.85
N GLU A 502 -3.47 -19.81 -14.70
CA GLU A 502 -2.56 -18.99 -13.89
C GLU A 502 -1.31 -18.58 -14.67
N GLN A 503 -0.85 -19.43 -15.58
CA GLN A 503 0.33 -19.19 -16.42
C GLN A 503 0.02 -18.27 -17.64
N CYS A 504 -1.21 -17.77 -17.75
CA CYS A 504 -1.68 -16.86 -18.80
C CYS A 504 -1.88 -15.41 -18.30
N GLN A 505 -1.48 -15.09 -17.05
CA GLN A 505 -1.71 -13.79 -16.40
C GLN A 505 -0.56 -12.78 -16.56
N ASP A 506 0.46 -13.10 -17.36
CA ASP A 506 1.69 -12.29 -17.51
C ASP A 506 1.51 -10.92 -18.21
N GLY A 507 0.28 -10.51 -18.53
CA GLY A 507 0.00 -9.22 -19.19
C GLY A 507 0.52 -9.12 -20.63
N THR A 508 1.11 -10.20 -21.15
CA THR A 508 1.64 -10.27 -22.51
C THR A 508 0.63 -10.95 -23.41
N PHE A 509 0.16 -10.21 -24.41
CA PHE A 509 -0.55 -10.82 -25.52
C PHE A 509 0.48 -11.69 -26.27
N PRO A 510 0.25 -13.00 -26.49
CA PRO A 510 1.22 -13.84 -27.19
C PRO A 510 1.38 -13.33 -28.62
N ILE A 511 2.43 -12.54 -28.86
CA ILE A 511 2.73 -11.95 -30.16
C ILE A 511 3.27 -13.06 -31.06
N ARG A 512 2.41 -13.64 -31.93
CA ARG A 512 2.93 -14.00 -33.25
C ARG A 512 3.21 -12.67 -33.94
N LEU A 513 4.48 -12.34 -34.07
CA LEU A 513 4.94 -11.28 -34.96
C LEU A 513 4.51 -11.68 -36.38
N GLN A 514 3.35 -11.21 -36.83
CA GLN A 514 3.06 -11.00 -38.24
C GLN A 514 1.71 -10.26 -38.42
N GLN A 515 1.79 -9.13 -39.13
CA GLN A 515 0.72 -8.50 -39.93
C GLN A 515 -0.28 -7.57 -39.23
N PHE A 516 0.16 -6.34 -38.94
CA PHE A 516 -0.57 -5.16 -39.44
C PHE A 516 -0.08 -4.85 -40.86
N SER A 517 -0.38 -5.74 -41.81
CA SER A 517 -0.32 -5.49 -43.27
C SER A 517 -0.71 -6.76 -44.03
N GLU A 518 -1.83 -6.69 -44.74
CA GLU A 518 -2.15 -7.42 -45.97
C GLU A 518 -2.46 -8.94 -45.95
N PHE A 519 -3.61 -9.25 -46.56
CA PHE A 519 -4.01 -10.54 -47.10
C PHE A 519 -2.94 -11.14 -48.04
N THR A 520 -2.63 -12.45 -47.95
CA THR A 520 -2.59 -13.43 -49.08
C THR A 520 -1.95 -14.80 -48.70
N ASP A 521 -2.67 -15.86 -49.11
CA ASP A 521 -2.29 -17.21 -49.59
C ASP A 521 -1.28 -18.17 -48.88
N ALA A 522 -1.88 -19.29 -48.42
CA ALA A 522 -1.66 -20.71 -48.79
C ALA A 522 -0.32 -21.48 -48.54
N GLN A 523 -0.49 -22.62 -47.82
CA GLN A 523 0.16 -23.96 -47.94
C GLN A 523 1.69 -24.04 -47.70
N SER A 524 2.33 -25.02 -47.03
CA SER A 524 2.10 -26.46 -46.83
C SER A 524 3.19 -27.09 -45.92
N GLN A 525 2.87 -28.23 -45.26
CA GLN A 525 3.74 -29.39 -44.87
C GLN A 525 4.88 -29.18 -43.82
N LYS A 526 5.31 -30.13 -42.95
CA LYS A 526 4.90 -31.48 -42.49
C LYS A 526 5.83 -31.90 -41.31
N GLU A 527 5.31 -32.77 -40.42
CA GLU A 527 5.93 -33.92 -39.67
C GLU A 527 7.30 -33.73 -38.96
N GLU A 528 7.49 -34.10 -37.68
CA GLU A 528 7.61 -35.49 -37.19
C GLU A 528 7.45 -35.65 -35.67
N ILE A 529 7.06 -36.86 -35.27
CA ILE A 529 6.69 -37.36 -33.94
C ILE A 529 7.90 -38.05 -33.27
N LYS A 530 8.07 -37.93 -31.93
CA LYS A 530 8.63 -39.04 -31.12
C LYS A 530 7.88 -39.26 -29.81
N LYS A 531 7.51 -40.53 -29.63
CA LYS A 531 6.92 -41.20 -28.46
C LYS A 531 8.02 -41.52 -27.43
N ASP A 532 7.70 -41.36 -26.15
CA ASP A 532 8.10 -42.28 -25.07
C ASP A 532 7.39 -41.86 -23.76
N SER A 533 6.28 -42.51 -23.42
CA SER A 533 6.19 -43.65 -22.48
C SER A 533 6.31 -43.22 -21.00
N ILE A 534 5.22 -42.73 -20.38
CA ILE A 534 4.22 -43.51 -19.61
C ILE A 534 4.81 -44.73 -18.88
N GLN A 535 5.81 -44.50 -18.02
CA GLN A 535 6.12 -45.37 -16.87
C GLN A 535 6.48 -44.58 -15.59
N GLY A 536 6.49 -43.23 -15.63
CA GLY A 536 6.98 -42.39 -14.53
C GLY A 536 5.94 -41.84 -13.54
N GLU A 537 4.65 -41.95 -13.84
CA GLU A 537 3.62 -41.18 -13.11
C GLU A 537 3.23 -41.78 -11.74
N GLN A 538 3.44 -43.08 -11.51
CA GLN A 538 3.24 -43.66 -10.18
C GLN A 538 4.40 -43.42 -9.21
N LYS A 539 5.56 -42.97 -9.69
CA LYS A 539 6.72 -42.62 -8.84
C LYS A 539 6.76 -41.13 -8.47
N LYS A 540 6.20 -40.25 -9.32
CA LYS A 540 6.29 -38.79 -9.14
C LYS A 540 5.49 -38.23 -7.97
N MET A 541 4.34 -38.81 -7.60
CA MET A 541 3.54 -38.30 -6.46
C MET A 541 4.22 -38.50 -5.09
N ASN A 542 5.03 -39.56 -4.93
CA ASN A 542 5.83 -39.77 -3.71
C ASN A 542 7.16 -38.96 -3.70
N THR A 543 7.47 -38.22 -4.77
CA THR A 543 8.76 -37.51 -4.89
C THR A 543 8.64 -36.01 -4.60
N VAL A 544 7.46 -35.38 -4.74
CA VAL A 544 7.29 -33.92 -4.58
C VAL A 544 7.30 -33.48 -3.10
N VAL A 545 6.85 -34.31 -2.17
CA VAL A 545 6.83 -33.99 -0.72
C VAL A 545 8.22 -34.14 -0.06
N ASN A 546 9.18 -34.77 -0.75
CA ASN A 546 10.54 -35.03 -0.24
C ASN A 546 11.60 -34.02 -0.72
N GLN A 547 11.20 -32.94 -1.41
CA GLN A 547 12.14 -31.97 -1.97
C GLN A 547 12.08 -30.62 -1.24
N LYS A 548 13.26 -30.14 -0.86
CA LYS A 548 13.47 -28.79 -0.31
C LYS A 548 12.95 -27.74 -1.30
N LEU A 549 12.27 -26.71 -0.79
CA LEU A 549 11.79 -25.59 -1.58
C LEU A 549 12.94 -24.86 -2.27
N ASP A 550 12.71 -24.43 -3.51
CA ASP A 550 13.60 -23.49 -4.21
C ASP A 550 13.35 -22.09 -3.69
N LEU A 551 14.40 -21.40 -3.25
CA LEU A 551 14.34 -20.10 -2.59
C LEU A 551 15.34 -19.16 -3.27
N THR A 552 15.44 -19.22 -4.58
CA THR A 552 16.47 -18.53 -5.37
C THR A 552 16.19 -17.03 -5.40
N GLU A 553 14.98 -16.63 -5.78
CA GLU A 553 14.54 -15.23 -5.79
C GLU A 553 14.52 -14.66 -4.38
N SER A 554 14.00 -15.42 -3.41
CA SER A 554 14.00 -15.05 -1.99
C SER A 554 15.40 -14.76 -1.45
N LYS A 555 16.39 -15.60 -1.78
CA LYS A 555 17.79 -15.38 -1.39
C LYS A 555 18.42 -14.20 -2.12
N GLU A 556 18.12 -14.00 -3.41
CA GLU A 556 18.65 -12.87 -4.16
C GLU A 556 18.09 -11.54 -3.62
N TYR A 557 16.78 -11.49 -3.35
CA TYR A 557 16.16 -10.35 -2.69
C TYR A 557 16.78 -10.11 -1.32
N PHE A 558 16.96 -11.15 -0.50
CA PHE A 558 17.58 -11.00 0.80
C PHE A 558 19.01 -10.45 0.72
N LYS A 559 19.81 -10.87 -0.27
CA LYS A 559 21.14 -10.28 -0.52
C LYS A 559 21.05 -8.79 -0.84
N LYS A 560 20.14 -8.39 -1.73
CA LYS A 560 19.91 -6.96 -2.05
C LYS A 560 19.45 -6.18 -0.82
N LEU A 561 18.56 -6.79 -0.02
CA LEU A 561 18.04 -6.19 1.20
C LEU A 561 19.12 -6.02 2.26
N TRP A 562 20.04 -6.98 2.39
CA TRP A 562 21.18 -6.91 3.32
C TRP A 562 22.07 -5.67 3.09
N GLU A 563 22.23 -5.25 1.83
CA GLU A 563 23.03 -4.07 1.47
C GLU A 563 22.40 -2.74 1.94
N VAL A 564 21.07 -2.69 2.09
CA VAL A 564 20.34 -1.44 2.40
C VAL A 564 19.67 -1.44 3.78
N LEU A 565 19.36 -2.62 4.31
CA LEU A 565 18.74 -2.83 5.61
C LEU A 565 19.76 -3.55 6.51
N PRO A 566 20.14 -3.00 7.69
CA PRO A 566 21.12 -3.61 8.56
C PRO A 566 20.77 -5.07 8.91
N GLY A 567 21.60 -6.01 8.46
CA GLY A 567 21.38 -7.45 8.65
C GLY A 567 20.16 -8.01 7.90
N GLY A 568 19.66 -7.29 6.90
CA GLY A 568 18.49 -7.65 6.10
C GLY A 568 17.19 -7.83 6.90
N ALA A 569 17.11 -7.31 8.12
CA ALA A 569 15.95 -7.44 8.99
C ALA A 569 15.81 -6.32 10.03
N HIS A 570 14.58 -6.11 10.51
CA HIS A 570 14.27 -5.09 11.53
C HIS A 570 14.50 -5.53 12.99
N TYR A 571 15.08 -6.70 13.22
CA TYR A 571 15.31 -7.22 14.57
C TYR A 571 16.57 -8.08 14.60
N ASN A 572 17.45 -7.76 15.56
CA ASN A 572 18.80 -8.28 15.73
C ASN A 572 19.02 -8.73 17.18
N PHE A 573 18.64 -9.96 17.51
CA PHE A 573 19.22 -10.63 18.67
C PHE A 573 20.67 -10.97 18.35
N ALA A 574 21.52 -11.16 19.36
CA ALA A 574 22.89 -11.65 19.17
C ALA A 574 22.88 -13.17 18.84
N ASP A 575 22.12 -13.51 17.80
CA ASP A 575 21.99 -14.81 17.16
C ASP A 575 22.91 -14.82 15.93
N PRO A 576 24.10 -15.43 16.01
CA PRO A 576 25.12 -15.34 14.97
C PRO A 576 24.74 -16.07 13.66
N GLU A 577 23.64 -16.83 13.61
CA GLU A 577 23.40 -17.82 12.56
C GLU A 577 22.05 -17.68 11.82
N ARG A 578 21.56 -16.45 11.64
CA ARG A 578 20.34 -16.24 10.84
C ARG A 578 20.59 -16.31 9.34
N ALA A 579 20.93 -17.50 8.87
CA ALA A 579 21.39 -17.79 7.51
C ALA A 579 20.29 -17.68 6.43
N LEU A 580 19.01 -17.74 6.81
CA LEU A 580 17.89 -17.69 5.85
C LEU A 580 16.71 -16.85 6.38
N ILE A 581 16.48 -15.72 5.72
CA ILE A 581 15.28 -14.90 5.88
C ILE A 581 14.50 -14.96 4.57
N VAL A 582 13.25 -15.39 4.66
CA VAL A 582 12.37 -15.57 3.50
C VAL A 582 11.43 -14.36 3.41
N PRO A 583 11.49 -13.55 2.32
CA PRO A 583 10.53 -12.49 2.05
C PRO A 583 9.19 -13.08 1.57
N PHE A 584 8.08 -12.56 2.10
CA PHE A 584 6.73 -13.01 1.73
C PHE A 584 5.98 -11.90 0.98
N VAL A 585 5.28 -12.27 -0.09
CA VAL A 585 4.52 -11.35 -0.96
C VAL A 585 3.01 -11.47 -0.80
N LYS A 586 2.55 -12.53 -0.12
CA LYS A 586 1.12 -12.82 0.06
C LYS A 586 0.87 -13.61 1.33
N GLY A 587 -0.29 -13.42 1.96
CA GLY A 587 -0.79 -14.23 3.06
C GLY A 587 -2.30 -14.43 2.99
N LYS A 588 -2.79 -15.60 3.44
CA LYS A 588 -4.21 -15.95 3.56
C LYS A 588 -4.38 -17.03 4.63
N GLY A 589 -5.25 -16.79 5.61
CA GLY A 589 -5.43 -17.69 6.76
C GLY A 589 -4.12 -17.85 7.53
N SER A 590 -3.67 -19.10 7.72
CA SER A 590 -2.39 -19.43 8.36
C SER A 590 -1.23 -19.60 7.39
N ARG A 591 -1.43 -19.27 6.10
CA ARG A 591 -0.47 -19.50 5.03
C ARG A 591 0.13 -18.21 4.48
N VAL A 592 1.38 -18.26 4.09
CA VAL A 592 2.10 -17.19 3.41
C VAL A 592 2.84 -17.73 2.18
N TRP A 593 3.01 -16.89 1.15
CA TRP A 593 3.74 -17.24 -0.07
C TRP A 593 4.97 -16.35 -0.22
N ASP A 594 6.10 -16.98 -0.49
CA ASP A 594 7.37 -16.29 -0.71
C ASP A 594 7.47 -15.71 -2.14
N MET A 595 8.58 -15.02 -2.42
CA MET A 595 8.81 -14.42 -3.75
C MET A 595 8.94 -15.46 -4.86
N ASP A 596 9.40 -16.68 -4.54
CA ASP A 596 9.52 -17.79 -5.47
C ASP A 596 8.16 -18.51 -5.71
N GLY A 597 7.09 -18.05 -5.05
CA GLY A 597 5.75 -18.61 -5.13
C GLY A 597 5.52 -19.85 -4.27
N ASN A 598 6.45 -20.23 -3.38
CA ASN A 598 6.24 -21.35 -2.48
C ASN A 598 5.28 -21.00 -1.35
N GLU A 599 4.44 -21.96 -0.96
CA GLU A 599 3.55 -21.86 0.19
C GLU A 599 4.26 -22.27 1.49
N HIS A 600 4.02 -21.51 2.55
CA HIS A 600 4.51 -21.79 3.90
C HIS A 600 3.39 -21.71 4.93
N LEU A 601 3.47 -22.55 5.97
CA LEU A 601 2.68 -22.44 7.19
C LEU A 601 3.35 -21.46 8.16
N ASP A 602 2.62 -20.40 8.53
CA ASP A 602 3.10 -19.36 9.45
C ASP A 602 2.76 -19.67 10.92
N LEU A 603 3.61 -20.45 11.59
CA LEU A 603 3.59 -20.64 13.04
C LEU A 603 4.47 -19.62 13.77
N PHE A 604 5.14 -18.73 13.05
CA PHE A 604 5.91 -17.63 13.63
C PHE A 604 4.97 -16.53 14.10
N CYS A 605 3.95 -16.21 13.28
CA CYS A 605 2.91 -15.21 13.57
C CYS A 605 3.51 -13.89 14.11
N LYS A 606 4.68 -13.48 13.58
CA LYS A 606 5.46 -12.32 14.03
C LYS A 606 5.65 -12.27 15.56
N PHE A 607 6.27 -13.30 16.13
CA PHE A 607 6.45 -13.47 17.58
C PHE A 607 5.12 -13.50 18.37
N GLY A 608 4.08 -14.08 17.75
CA GLY A 608 2.74 -14.19 18.32
C GLY A 608 1.92 -12.90 18.27
N ALA A 609 2.30 -11.90 17.46
CA ALA A 609 1.49 -10.70 17.23
C ALA A 609 0.31 -10.97 16.29
N LEU A 610 0.51 -11.76 15.24
CA LEU A 610 -0.56 -12.17 14.34
C LEU A 610 -1.49 -13.16 15.05
N PHE A 611 -2.64 -12.67 15.52
CA PHE A 611 -3.64 -13.47 16.23
C PHE A 611 -4.83 -13.80 15.33
N VAL A 612 -5.26 -12.86 14.48
CA VAL A 612 -6.48 -13.00 13.66
C VAL A 612 -6.28 -13.74 12.33
N GLY A 613 -5.02 -14.06 11.98
CA GLY A 613 -4.65 -14.67 10.70
C GLY A 613 -4.50 -13.67 9.56
N HIS A 614 -3.93 -14.13 8.43
CA HIS A 614 -3.71 -13.30 7.24
C HIS A 614 -5.01 -13.13 6.45
N ASN A 615 -5.25 -11.92 5.93
CA ASN A 615 -6.44 -11.58 5.16
C ASN A 615 -7.78 -11.99 5.82
N ASN A 616 -7.90 -11.77 7.14
CA ASN A 616 -9.16 -11.93 7.83
C ASN A 616 -10.13 -10.82 7.41
N GLU A 617 -11.14 -11.16 6.63
CA GLU A 617 -12.03 -10.19 5.98
C GLU A 617 -12.80 -9.34 6.99
N GLN A 618 -13.31 -9.94 8.06
CA GLN A 618 -14.06 -9.22 9.10
C GLN A 618 -13.16 -8.23 9.85
N TYR A 619 -11.94 -8.65 10.22
CA TYR A 619 -10.97 -7.76 10.84
C TYR A 619 -10.58 -6.60 9.90
N ASN A 620 -10.24 -6.91 8.65
CA ASN A 620 -9.83 -5.92 7.66
C ASN A 620 -10.94 -4.91 7.35
N GLN A 621 -12.19 -5.37 7.26
CA GLN A 621 -13.34 -4.50 7.01
C GLN A 621 -13.50 -3.45 8.12
N ILE A 622 -13.37 -3.85 9.39
CA ILE A 622 -13.44 -2.91 10.54
C ILE A 622 -12.31 -1.87 10.46
N LEU A 623 -11.10 -2.29 10.08
CA LEU A 623 -9.98 -1.36 9.90
C LEU A 623 -10.22 -0.39 8.74
N ILE A 624 -10.71 -0.87 7.59
CA ILE A 624 -11.00 -0.05 6.42
C ILE A 624 -12.09 0.98 6.74
N GLU A 625 -13.17 0.57 7.42
CA GLU A 625 -14.25 1.46 7.84
C GLU A 625 -13.74 2.56 8.76
N ASN A 626 -12.89 2.24 9.74
CA ASN A 626 -12.33 3.26 10.64
C ASN A 626 -11.31 4.15 9.93
N MET A 627 -10.50 3.62 9.01
CA MET A 627 -9.58 4.41 8.20
C MET A 627 -10.30 5.43 7.31
N GLN A 628 -11.51 5.10 6.83
CA GLN A 628 -12.36 6.02 6.07
C GLN A 628 -13.02 7.09 6.94
N LYS A 629 -13.21 6.84 8.23
CA LYS A 629 -13.72 7.84 9.18
C LYS A 629 -12.64 8.84 9.56
N LEU A 630 -11.48 8.36 10.00
CA LEU A 630 -10.45 9.19 10.58
C LEU A 630 -9.11 8.44 10.68
N THR A 631 -7.99 9.10 10.37
CA THR A 631 -6.68 8.44 10.33
C THR A 631 -5.82 8.70 11.58
N SER A 632 -5.75 9.94 12.08
CA SER A 632 -4.93 10.29 13.25
C SER A 632 -5.42 11.59 13.92
N VAL A 633 -5.78 11.49 15.20
CA VAL A 633 -6.16 12.59 16.10
C VAL A 633 -5.84 12.21 17.55
N ASP A 634 -6.00 13.16 18.47
CA ASP A 634 -5.83 12.93 19.92
C ASP A 634 -6.94 12.06 20.55
N THR A 635 -8.21 12.28 20.16
CA THR A 635 -9.36 11.50 20.64
C THR A 635 -10.37 11.21 19.53
N PHE A 636 -10.94 10.01 19.56
CA PHE A 636 -11.87 9.44 18.59
C PHE A 636 -13.13 8.88 19.30
N ASP A 637 -14.09 8.33 18.53
CA ASP A 637 -15.38 7.87 19.04
C ASP A 637 -15.36 6.40 19.56
N LEU A 638 -14.19 5.74 19.56
CA LEU A 638 -14.03 4.35 20.01
C LEU A 638 -13.37 4.21 21.39
N GLU A 639 -12.75 5.26 21.92
CA GLU A 639 -11.92 5.23 23.13
C GLU A 639 -12.65 4.64 24.31
N TYR A 640 -13.88 5.11 24.54
CA TYR A 640 -14.68 4.63 25.66
C TYR A 640 -15.03 3.15 25.51
N GLU A 641 -15.51 2.74 24.33
CA GLU A 641 -15.89 1.34 24.05
C GLU A 641 -14.69 0.39 24.22
N VAL A 642 -13.53 0.76 23.66
CA VAL A 642 -12.32 -0.06 23.73
C VAL A 642 -11.77 -0.12 25.15
N CYS A 643 -11.79 1.00 25.88
CA CYS A 643 -11.42 1.00 27.30
C CYS A 643 -12.37 0.12 28.12
N GLN A 644 -13.68 0.17 27.84
CA GLN A 644 -14.67 -0.63 28.55
C GLN A 644 -14.48 -2.12 28.28
N LYS A 645 -14.24 -2.53 27.03
CA LYS A 645 -13.90 -3.92 26.69
C LYS A 645 -12.69 -4.44 27.47
N LEU A 646 -11.65 -3.62 27.65
CA LEU A 646 -10.48 -4.00 28.46
C LEU A 646 -10.83 -4.10 29.95
N ILE A 647 -11.60 -3.15 30.49
CA ILE A 647 -12.04 -3.15 31.89
C ILE A 647 -12.92 -4.37 32.20
N ASP A 648 -13.83 -4.73 31.29
CA ASP A 648 -14.76 -5.84 31.49
C ASP A 648 -14.09 -7.21 31.44
N ASN A 649 -12.99 -7.32 30.68
CA ASN A 649 -12.33 -8.60 30.43
C ASN A 649 -11.07 -8.85 31.27
N VAL A 650 -10.24 -7.83 31.50
CA VAL A 650 -8.92 -7.96 32.15
C VAL A 650 -9.03 -7.65 33.65
N PRO A 651 -8.79 -8.62 34.55
CA PRO A 651 -9.02 -8.45 35.99
C PRO A 651 -8.35 -7.23 36.65
N SER A 652 -7.14 -6.88 36.24
CA SER A 652 -6.42 -5.73 36.81
C SER A 652 -6.86 -4.37 36.26
N ALA A 653 -7.70 -4.33 35.22
CA ALA A 653 -8.02 -3.12 34.48
C ALA A 653 -9.13 -2.29 35.15
N GLU A 654 -8.78 -1.39 36.06
CA GLU A 654 -9.71 -0.34 36.52
C GLU A 654 -9.59 0.95 35.70
N ARG A 655 -8.40 1.19 35.12
CA ARG A 655 -8.15 2.24 34.12
C ARG A 655 -7.19 1.75 33.05
N VAL A 656 -7.25 2.40 31.88
CA VAL A 656 -6.49 2.04 30.68
C VAL A 656 -5.69 3.24 30.18
N ARG A 657 -4.49 2.98 29.65
CA ARG A 657 -3.66 3.94 28.92
C ARG A 657 -2.99 3.24 27.74
N PHE A 658 -2.99 3.84 26.56
CA PHE A 658 -2.42 3.23 25.35
C PHE A 658 -1.00 3.74 25.03
N SER A 659 -0.23 2.87 24.36
CA SER A 659 1.10 3.12 23.79
C SER A 659 1.21 2.39 22.44
N LEU A 660 2.33 2.51 21.71
CA LEU A 660 2.52 1.80 20.43
C LEU A 660 3.18 0.42 20.57
N SER A 661 4.11 0.27 21.52
CA SER A 661 4.89 -0.98 21.68
C SER A 661 4.90 -1.53 23.10
N GLY A 662 5.19 -2.82 23.23
CA GLY A 662 5.34 -3.47 24.53
C GLY A 662 6.48 -2.89 25.37
N THR A 663 7.64 -2.59 24.76
CA THR A 663 8.76 -1.93 25.46
C THR A 663 8.33 -0.58 26.06
N GLU A 664 7.59 0.24 25.30
CA GLU A 664 7.09 1.52 25.81
C GLU A 664 6.12 1.34 26.97
N ALA A 665 5.21 0.37 26.87
CA ALA A 665 4.25 0.08 27.93
C ALA A 665 4.98 -0.34 29.22
N VAL A 666 5.96 -1.25 29.12
CA VAL A 666 6.78 -1.70 30.27
C VAL A 666 7.54 -0.53 30.88
N GLN A 667 8.22 0.28 30.07
CA GLN A 667 9.00 1.40 30.60
C GLN A 667 8.14 2.47 31.28
N ASN A 668 6.96 2.75 30.73
CA ASN A 668 6.01 3.66 31.35
C ASN A 668 5.36 3.06 32.62
N ALA A 669 5.14 1.75 32.68
CA ALA A 669 4.66 1.07 33.88
C ALA A 669 5.70 1.11 35.02
N ILE A 670 6.98 0.91 34.71
CA ILE A 670 8.09 1.07 35.67
C ILE A 670 8.14 2.52 36.19
N ARG A 671 8.05 3.52 35.29
CA ARG A 671 8.01 4.94 35.68
C ARG A 671 6.81 5.24 36.58
N LEU A 672 5.65 4.70 36.25
CA LEU A 672 4.43 4.84 37.04
C LEU A 672 4.60 4.26 38.45
N ALA A 673 5.13 3.03 38.55
CA ALA A 673 5.39 2.38 39.84
C ALA A 673 6.39 3.16 40.70
N ARG A 674 7.46 3.70 40.11
CA ARG A 674 8.42 4.57 40.81
C ARG A 674 7.75 5.84 41.34
N GLY A 675 6.93 6.50 40.52
CA GLY A 675 6.22 7.71 40.94
C GLY A 675 5.13 7.44 41.98
N TYR A 676 4.51 6.25 41.97
CA TYR A 676 3.53 5.83 42.96
C TYR A 676 4.19 5.51 44.31
N THR A 677 5.27 4.72 44.31
CA THR A 677 5.93 4.23 45.54
C THR A 677 6.99 5.18 46.10
N GLY A 678 7.57 6.05 45.27
CA GLY A 678 8.71 6.89 45.60
C GLY A 678 10.07 6.16 45.60
N LYS A 679 10.13 4.93 45.08
CA LYS A 679 11.30 4.04 45.18
C LYS A 679 12.06 3.94 43.85
N PRO A 680 13.39 3.81 43.85
CA PRO A 680 14.19 3.90 42.62
C PRO A 680 14.36 2.59 41.83
N ARG A 681 14.42 1.43 42.47
CA ARG A 681 14.77 0.15 41.81
C ARG A 681 13.54 -0.67 41.45
N PHE A 682 13.71 -1.70 40.64
CA PHE A 682 12.70 -2.73 40.42
C PHE A 682 13.33 -4.12 40.29
N ILE A 683 12.56 -5.17 40.59
CA ILE A 683 12.95 -6.56 40.39
C ILE A 683 12.49 -7.01 39.00
N ARG A 684 13.34 -7.77 38.32
CA ARG A 684 13.03 -8.58 37.12
C ARG A 684 13.66 -9.97 37.26
N PHE A 685 13.30 -10.89 36.36
CA PHE A 685 13.67 -12.30 36.49
C PHE A 685 14.51 -12.82 35.33
N HIS A 686 15.41 -13.75 35.64
CA HIS A 686 16.29 -14.35 34.65
C HIS A 686 15.50 -15.17 33.63
N GLY A 687 15.76 -14.90 32.34
CA GLY A 687 15.11 -15.55 31.20
C GLY A 687 13.79 -14.90 30.77
N HIS A 688 13.30 -13.91 31.52
CA HIS A 688 12.17 -13.09 31.08
C HIS A 688 12.65 -12.07 30.04
N TYR A 689 11.79 -11.76 29.07
CA TYR A 689 12.02 -10.69 28.12
C TYR A 689 10.90 -9.66 28.21
N ASN A 690 11.23 -8.48 28.75
CA ASN A 690 10.27 -7.38 28.96
C ASN A 690 10.56 -6.17 28.07
N GLY A 691 11.12 -6.42 26.87
CA GLY A 691 11.46 -5.39 25.89
C GLY A 691 12.96 -5.03 25.87
N ASN A 692 13.28 -3.98 25.10
CA ASN A 692 14.66 -3.61 24.77
C ASN A 692 15.13 -2.27 25.37
N ALA A 693 14.46 -1.77 26.43
CA ALA A 693 14.92 -0.58 27.13
C ALA A 693 16.23 -0.86 27.90
N ASP A 694 17.13 0.13 27.98
CA ASP A 694 18.47 0.01 28.58
C ASP A 694 18.48 -0.56 30.00
N ASN A 695 17.48 -0.20 30.80
CA ASN A 695 17.28 -0.65 32.18
C ASN A 695 16.62 -2.03 32.29
N VAL A 696 16.25 -2.67 31.17
CA VAL A 696 15.48 -3.92 31.15
C VAL A 696 16.18 -5.04 30.40
N ILE A 697 16.88 -4.76 29.30
CA ILE A 697 17.43 -5.80 28.42
C ILE A 697 18.76 -6.37 28.94
N GLY A 698 18.98 -7.69 28.82
CA GLY A 698 20.25 -8.38 29.11
C GLY A 698 20.53 -8.70 30.59
N GLY A 699 21.63 -9.40 30.84
CA GLY A 699 22.12 -9.81 32.16
C GLY A 699 21.54 -11.14 32.64
N ARG A 700 22.23 -11.77 33.60
CA ARG A 700 21.79 -13.00 34.30
C ARG A 700 21.81 -12.82 35.82
N PHE A 701 21.15 -13.74 36.52
CA PHE A 701 21.31 -13.88 37.96
C PHE A 701 22.67 -14.50 38.28
N ASN A 702 23.41 -13.92 39.24
CA ASN A 702 24.62 -14.51 39.81
C ASN A 702 24.33 -14.94 41.27
N PRO A 703 24.30 -16.26 41.56
CA PRO A 703 24.08 -16.78 42.92
C PRO A 703 25.09 -16.27 43.96
N GLU A 704 26.31 -15.92 43.57
CA GLU A 704 27.34 -15.37 44.47
C GLU A 704 26.99 -13.97 44.98
N THR A 705 26.08 -13.28 44.30
CA THR A 705 25.58 -11.95 44.67
C THR A 705 24.16 -12.00 45.25
N ALA A 706 23.69 -13.15 45.73
CA ALA A 706 22.30 -13.34 46.16
C ALA A 706 21.83 -12.38 47.27
N ASP A 707 22.74 -11.88 48.12
CA ASP A 707 22.40 -10.90 49.17
C ASP A 707 22.15 -9.48 48.61
N PHE A 708 22.68 -9.17 47.42
CA PHE A 708 22.43 -7.93 46.68
C PHE A 708 22.41 -8.22 45.16
N PRO A 709 21.30 -8.79 44.64
CA PRO A 709 21.28 -9.53 43.38
C PRO A 709 21.15 -8.60 42.16
N VAL A 710 22.22 -7.86 41.86
CA VAL A 710 22.30 -7.05 40.64
C VAL A 710 22.59 -7.91 39.41
N PRO A 711 22.14 -7.51 38.20
CA PRO A 711 22.38 -8.28 36.99
C PRO A 711 23.88 -8.41 36.67
N GLU A 712 24.33 -9.64 36.41
CA GLU A 712 25.68 -9.93 35.93
C GLU A 712 25.71 -9.94 34.40
N MET A 713 26.66 -9.20 33.83
CA MET A 713 26.96 -9.26 32.39
C MET A 713 27.88 -10.43 32.10
N PHE A 714 27.62 -11.19 31.04
CA PHE A 714 28.42 -12.35 30.69
C PHE A 714 28.58 -12.51 29.17
N LYS A 715 29.69 -13.15 28.77
CA LYS A 715 29.96 -13.43 27.36
C LYS A 715 28.97 -14.48 26.84
N GLY A 716 28.31 -14.17 25.73
CA GLY A 716 27.33 -15.06 25.10
C GLY A 716 25.88 -14.81 25.54
N ASP A 717 25.62 -13.72 26.27
CA ASP A 717 24.25 -13.23 26.47
C ASP A 717 23.66 -12.78 25.13
N MET A 718 22.63 -13.50 24.66
CA MET A 718 21.96 -13.20 23.39
C MET A 718 21.12 -11.91 23.43
N LEU A 719 20.89 -11.37 24.64
CA LEU A 719 20.12 -10.16 24.89
C LEU A 719 21.00 -8.98 25.31
N ASP A 720 22.31 -9.14 25.39
CA ASP A 720 23.19 -8.01 25.70
C ASP A 720 23.31 -7.05 24.50
N THR A 721 23.63 -5.79 24.82
CA THR A 721 23.76 -4.72 23.84
C THR A 721 24.85 -3.73 24.24
N LEU A 722 25.57 -3.23 23.24
CA LEU A 722 26.47 -2.10 23.39
C LEU A 722 25.69 -0.78 23.34
N GLY A 723 26.30 0.30 23.87
CA GLY A 723 25.69 1.63 23.86
C GLY A 723 24.81 1.97 25.07
N ARG A 724 24.59 1.00 25.98
CA ARG A 724 23.96 1.25 27.28
C ARG A 724 24.84 2.16 28.15
N PHE A 725 24.23 3.13 28.83
CA PHE A 725 24.97 3.94 29.81
C PHE A 725 25.55 3.04 30.92
N PRO A 726 26.81 3.25 31.38
CA PRO A 726 27.44 2.37 32.37
C PRO A 726 26.60 2.18 33.63
N ASN A 727 26.64 0.96 34.18
CA ASN A 727 25.96 0.56 35.43
C ASN A 727 24.43 0.68 35.43
N THR A 728 23.78 1.05 34.31
CA THR A 728 22.32 1.24 34.25
C THR A 728 21.52 0.06 34.80
N LEU A 729 21.93 -1.17 34.51
CA LEU A 729 21.26 -2.37 35.01
C LEU A 729 21.47 -2.55 36.52
N GLN A 730 22.70 -2.40 37.00
CA GLN A 730 23.08 -2.54 38.40
C GLN A 730 22.48 -1.44 39.28
N ASP A 731 22.28 -0.24 38.75
CA ASP A 731 21.75 0.91 39.48
C ASP A 731 20.22 0.90 39.57
N GLN A 732 19.56 0.30 38.57
CA GLN A 732 18.09 0.36 38.45
C GLN A 732 17.37 -0.95 38.75
N THR A 733 18.05 -2.10 38.67
CA THR A 733 17.39 -3.41 38.74
C THR A 733 18.05 -4.40 39.68
N PHE A 734 17.21 -5.26 40.25
CA PHE A 734 17.61 -6.56 40.75
C PHE A 734 17.17 -7.65 39.78
N MET A 735 18.01 -8.66 39.63
CA MET A 735 17.75 -9.84 38.81
C MET A 735 17.63 -11.05 39.73
N LEU A 736 16.47 -11.70 39.75
CA LEU A 736 16.24 -12.89 40.56
C LEU A 736 16.02 -14.13 39.68
N PRO A 737 16.28 -15.35 40.19
CA PRO A 737 15.75 -16.56 39.56
C PRO A 737 14.22 -16.56 39.65
N TRP A 738 13.55 -17.02 38.58
CA TRP A 738 12.09 -17.11 38.56
C TRP A 738 11.62 -18.41 39.25
N ASN A 739 10.39 -18.43 39.77
CA ASN A 739 9.82 -19.57 40.49
C ASN A 739 10.56 -19.97 41.80
N GLU A 740 11.28 -19.02 42.42
CA GLU A 740 11.94 -19.20 43.72
C GLU A 740 11.39 -18.16 44.73
N PRO A 741 10.22 -18.43 45.33
CA PRO A 741 9.51 -17.43 46.14
C PRO A 741 10.28 -16.99 47.38
N GLU A 742 11.07 -17.88 47.99
CA GLU A 742 11.89 -17.57 49.17
C GLU A 742 12.93 -16.48 48.86
N ILE A 743 13.50 -16.50 47.65
CA ILE A 743 14.50 -15.50 47.22
C ILE A 743 13.83 -14.14 46.98
N LEU A 744 12.66 -14.13 46.35
CA LEU A 744 11.87 -12.93 46.15
C LEU A 744 11.46 -12.29 47.48
N GLU A 745 10.89 -13.08 48.39
CA GLU A 745 10.47 -12.63 49.72
C GLU A 745 11.64 -12.08 50.51
N ARG A 746 12.77 -12.80 50.58
CA ARG A 746 13.99 -12.35 51.27
C ARG A 746 14.51 -11.03 50.70
N THR A 747 14.52 -10.88 49.38
CA THR A 747 14.99 -9.65 48.72
C THR A 747 14.07 -8.46 49.04
N LEU A 748 12.75 -8.68 49.06
CA LEU A 748 11.79 -7.64 49.46
C LEU A 748 11.87 -7.30 50.95
N GLU A 749 12.18 -8.27 51.82
CA GLU A 749 12.40 -8.02 53.24
C GLU A 749 13.64 -7.17 53.49
N GLN A 750 14.73 -7.43 52.78
CA GLN A 750 15.99 -6.70 52.94
C GLN A 750 15.97 -5.34 52.23
N HIS A 751 15.47 -5.29 50.99
CA HIS A 751 15.63 -4.16 50.07
C HIS A 751 14.31 -3.54 49.62
N GLY A 752 13.16 -4.00 50.14
CA GLY A 752 11.84 -3.52 49.71
C GLY A 752 11.60 -2.03 49.87
N HIS A 753 12.40 -1.36 50.73
CA HIS A 753 12.37 0.10 50.89
C HIS A 753 12.88 0.87 49.66
N GLU A 754 13.67 0.25 48.78
CA GLU A 754 14.15 0.86 47.53
C GLU A 754 13.54 0.25 46.25
N ILE A 755 12.69 -0.76 46.36
CA ILE A 755 12.08 -1.47 45.23
C ILE A 755 10.67 -0.95 44.95
N ALA A 756 10.47 -0.30 43.80
CA ALA A 756 9.18 0.21 43.34
C ALA A 756 8.27 -0.86 42.75
N ALA A 757 8.84 -1.84 42.04
CA ALA A 757 8.07 -2.82 41.31
C ALA A 757 8.74 -4.20 41.27
N VAL A 758 7.91 -5.23 41.12
CA VAL A 758 8.32 -6.56 40.67
C VAL A 758 7.70 -6.76 39.28
N LEU A 759 8.54 -6.88 38.26
CA LEU A 759 8.15 -7.06 36.86
C LEU A 759 8.37 -8.51 36.44
N MET A 760 7.32 -9.19 35.98
CA MET A 760 7.42 -10.58 35.52
C MET A 760 6.46 -10.89 34.38
N GLU A 761 6.81 -11.85 33.53
CA GLU A 761 5.84 -12.59 32.73
C GLU A 761 5.14 -13.58 33.67
N PRO A 762 3.79 -13.64 33.71
CA PRO A 762 3.08 -14.59 34.59
C PRO A 762 3.23 -16.05 34.12
N ILE A 763 3.48 -16.24 32.82
CA ILE A 763 3.95 -17.49 32.21
C ILE A 763 5.18 -17.11 31.38
N CYS A 764 6.34 -17.69 31.68
CA CYS A 764 7.60 -17.29 31.07
C CYS A 764 7.75 -17.88 29.66
N MET A 765 7.09 -17.26 28.69
CA MET A 765 7.11 -17.70 27.29
C MET A 765 8.45 -17.44 26.60
N ASN A 766 9.15 -16.37 26.98
CA ASN A 766 10.47 -16.08 26.42
C ASN A 766 11.59 -16.94 27.02
N GLY A 767 11.46 -17.37 28.28
CA GLY A 767 12.44 -18.23 28.96
C GLY A 767 12.22 -19.74 28.75
N GLY A 768 11.29 -20.12 27.88
CA GLY A 768 11.09 -21.50 27.47
C GLY A 768 9.65 -21.98 27.48
N GLY A 769 8.66 -21.17 27.82
CA GLY A 769 7.28 -21.64 28.00
C GLY A 769 7.05 -22.29 29.37
N ILE A 770 7.75 -21.78 30.40
CA ILE A 770 7.73 -22.33 31.76
C ILE A 770 6.50 -21.77 32.48
N LEU A 771 5.72 -22.64 33.10
CA LEU A 771 4.56 -22.28 33.94
C LEU A 771 5.02 -21.86 35.35
N PRO A 772 4.25 -21.02 36.07
CA PRO A 772 4.56 -20.71 37.46
C PRO A 772 4.42 -21.97 38.32
N LYS A 773 5.30 -22.14 39.32
CA LYS A 773 5.08 -23.18 40.35
C LYS A 773 3.83 -22.84 41.16
N ASP A 774 3.10 -23.86 41.60
CA ASP A 774 1.91 -23.70 42.44
C ASP A 774 2.19 -22.76 43.63
N GLY A 775 1.34 -21.75 43.82
CA GLY A 775 1.44 -20.79 44.92
C GLY A 775 2.49 -19.68 44.75
N TYR A 776 3.33 -19.73 43.71
CA TYR A 776 4.39 -18.73 43.51
C TYR A 776 3.83 -17.33 43.27
N LEU A 777 2.84 -17.19 42.40
CA LEU A 777 2.29 -15.88 42.03
C LEU A 777 1.49 -15.26 43.18
N GLU A 778 0.77 -16.07 43.96
CA GLU A 778 0.06 -15.66 45.17
C GLU A 778 1.03 -15.11 46.22
N ARG A 779 2.13 -15.84 46.46
CA ARG A 779 3.20 -15.40 47.36
C ARG A 779 3.86 -14.12 46.88
N ALA A 780 4.17 -14.02 45.57
CA ALA A 780 4.71 -12.80 44.98
C ALA A 780 3.79 -11.59 45.15
N LYS A 781 2.47 -11.77 44.95
CA LYS A 781 1.46 -10.72 45.17
C LYS A 781 1.41 -10.28 46.62
N ALA A 782 1.34 -11.23 47.56
CA ALA A 782 1.29 -10.94 48.99
C ALA A 782 2.56 -10.23 49.47
N ALA A 783 3.74 -10.65 49.00
CA ALA A 783 5.01 -10.01 49.31
C ALA A 783 5.04 -8.56 48.76
N CYS A 784 4.57 -8.34 47.54
CA CYS A 784 4.49 -7.00 46.97
C CYS A 784 3.59 -6.07 47.80
N GLU A 785 2.42 -6.54 48.24
CA GLU A 785 1.50 -5.77 49.09
C GLU A 785 2.10 -5.44 50.46
N LYS A 786 2.70 -6.43 51.12
CA LYS A 786 3.36 -6.28 52.43
C LYS A 786 4.41 -5.17 52.42
N HIS A 787 5.15 -5.02 51.33
CA HIS A 787 6.29 -4.11 51.22
C HIS A 787 5.98 -2.80 50.45
N ASN A 788 4.72 -2.53 50.08
CA ASN A 788 4.32 -1.39 49.23
C ASN A 788 5.13 -1.37 47.92
N VAL A 789 5.08 -2.47 47.17
CA VAL A 789 5.74 -2.68 45.89
C VAL A 789 4.68 -3.01 44.83
N VAL A 790 4.82 -2.45 43.64
CA VAL A 790 3.88 -2.67 42.54
C VAL A 790 4.24 -3.96 41.79
N LEU A 791 3.44 -5.00 41.96
CA LEU A 791 3.46 -6.16 41.06
C LEU A 791 2.96 -5.78 39.67
N ILE A 792 3.81 -5.95 38.66
CA ILE A 792 3.53 -5.73 37.24
C ILE A 792 3.61 -7.07 36.51
N PHE A 793 2.51 -7.48 35.86
CA PHE A 793 2.56 -8.57 34.89
C PHE A 793 2.79 -8.02 33.48
N ASP A 794 3.85 -8.49 32.85
CA ASP A 794 4.06 -8.32 31.43
C ASP A 794 3.31 -9.39 30.65
N GLU A 795 2.12 -9.02 30.19
CA GLU A 795 1.21 -9.85 29.41
C GLU A 795 1.22 -9.48 27.93
N VAL A 796 2.32 -8.91 27.44
CA VAL A 796 2.48 -8.59 26.02
C VAL A 796 2.37 -9.86 25.17
N ILE A 797 2.82 -11.03 25.64
CA ILE A 797 2.53 -12.33 25.01
C ILE A 797 1.28 -12.98 25.61
N THR A 798 1.22 -13.07 26.94
CA THR A 798 0.28 -13.96 27.65
C THR A 798 -1.13 -13.41 27.79
N GLY A 799 -1.37 -12.15 27.39
CA GLY A 799 -2.67 -11.49 27.47
C GLY A 799 -3.69 -12.08 26.51
N VAL A 800 -4.16 -11.30 25.54
CA VAL A 800 -5.22 -11.71 24.58
C VAL A 800 -4.93 -13.05 23.89
N ARG A 801 -3.66 -13.46 23.77
CA ARG A 801 -3.26 -14.74 23.21
C ARG A 801 -3.84 -15.95 23.96
N PHE A 802 -3.92 -15.89 25.29
CA PHE A 802 -4.37 -17.01 26.13
C PHE A 802 -5.83 -16.86 26.58
N GLY A 803 -6.40 -15.67 26.40
CA GLY A 803 -7.79 -15.35 26.73
C GLY A 803 -7.99 -13.84 26.78
N LEU A 804 -9.21 -13.35 26.62
CA LEU A 804 -9.49 -11.91 26.77
C LEU A 804 -9.09 -11.37 28.15
N GLY A 805 -9.16 -12.22 29.19
CA GLY A 805 -8.70 -11.87 30.54
C GLY A 805 -7.22 -12.15 30.82
N GLY A 806 -6.45 -12.60 29.83
CA GLY A 806 -5.03 -12.92 29.97
C GLY A 806 -4.71 -14.09 30.90
N ALA A 807 -3.43 -14.32 31.13
CA ALA A 807 -2.93 -15.33 32.05
C ALA A 807 -3.33 -15.02 33.50
N GLN A 808 -3.47 -13.75 33.89
CA GLN A 808 -3.95 -13.40 35.24
C GLN A 808 -5.34 -14.01 35.56
N LYS A 809 -6.25 -14.09 34.58
CA LYS A 809 -7.56 -14.74 34.75
C LYS A 809 -7.43 -16.26 34.81
N LEU A 810 -6.57 -16.83 33.97
CA LEU A 810 -6.31 -18.28 33.93
C LEU A 810 -5.64 -18.80 35.21
N LEU A 811 -4.73 -18.01 35.77
CA LEU A 811 -3.93 -18.37 36.94
C LEU A 811 -4.55 -17.88 38.26
N GLY A 812 -5.63 -17.11 38.20
CA GLY A 812 -6.35 -16.64 39.39
C GLY A 812 -5.63 -15.57 40.21
N VAL A 813 -4.56 -14.96 39.71
CA VAL A 813 -3.79 -13.92 40.42
C VAL A 813 -3.83 -12.60 39.66
N THR A 814 -4.37 -11.56 40.29
CA THR A 814 -4.49 -10.21 39.69
C THR A 814 -3.34 -9.30 40.11
N PRO A 815 -2.53 -8.79 39.18
CA PRO A 815 -1.44 -7.85 39.48
C PRO A 815 -1.97 -6.44 39.74
N HIS A 816 -1.09 -5.52 40.17
CA HIS A 816 -1.48 -4.12 40.35
C HIS A 816 -1.53 -3.36 39.00
N ILE A 817 -0.62 -3.72 38.09
CA ILE A 817 -0.53 -3.20 36.72
C ILE A 817 -0.31 -4.40 35.78
N THR A 818 -0.89 -4.33 34.59
CA THR A 818 -0.61 -5.23 33.47
C THR A 818 -0.19 -4.43 32.24
N THR A 819 0.82 -4.91 31.53
CA THR A 819 1.17 -4.41 30.19
C THR A 819 0.68 -5.40 29.12
N LEU A 820 0.03 -4.88 28.08
CA LEU A 820 -0.60 -5.65 27.00
C LEU A 820 -0.05 -5.19 25.63
N GLY A 821 -0.03 -6.07 24.64
CA GLY A 821 0.40 -5.75 23.28
C GLY A 821 0.21 -6.94 22.34
N LYS A 822 0.95 -6.98 21.23
CA LYS A 822 0.95 -8.08 20.24
C LYS A 822 -0.47 -8.49 19.84
N ALA A 823 -0.95 -9.65 20.32
CA ALA A 823 -2.28 -10.19 20.04
C ALA A 823 -3.41 -9.21 20.40
N LEU A 824 -3.16 -8.24 21.30
CA LEU A 824 -4.08 -7.15 21.61
C LEU A 824 -4.60 -6.43 20.35
N GLY A 825 -3.71 -6.16 19.39
CA GLY A 825 -4.05 -5.48 18.14
C GLY A 825 -4.30 -6.43 16.96
N GLY A 826 -4.48 -7.73 17.20
CA GLY A 826 -4.79 -8.73 16.16
C GLY A 826 -3.67 -9.07 15.18
N GLY A 827 -2.68 -8.19 15.01
CA GLY A 827 -1.43 -8.44 14.27
C GLY A 827 -1.13 -7.48 13.11
N ALA A 828 -2.11 -6.70 12.65
CA ALA A 828 -1.92 -5.82 11.49
C ALA A 828 -1.39 -4.42 11.86
N VAL A 829 -1.70 -3.92 13.06
CA VAL A 829 -1.34 -2.57 13.49
C VAL A 829 -0.65 -2.59 14.86
N PRO A 830 0.36 -1.74 15.09
CA PRO A 830 1.06 -1.68 16.37
C PRO A 830 0.21 -0.96 17.42
N ILE A 831 -0.11 -1.63 18.53
CA ILE A 831 -0.75 -1.02 19.69
C ILE A 831 -0.41 -1.82 20.96
N SER A 832 -0.26 -1.12 22.08
CA SER A 832 -0.09 -1.68 23.41
C SER A 832 -0.90 -0.90 24.44
N ALA A 833 -1.09 -1.48 25.62
CA ALA A 833 -1.80 -0.84 26.71
C ALA A 833 -1.13 -1.09 28.06
N ILE A 834 -1.29 -0.13 28.96
CA ILE A 834 -1.06 -0.26 30.40
C ILE A 834 -2.44 -0.22 31.04
N VAL A 835 -2.78 -1.26 31.76
CA VAL A 835 -4.01 -1.33 32.56
C VAL A 835 -3.65 -1.58 34.01
N GLY A 836 -4.47 -1.15 34.94
CA GLY A 836 -4.16 -1.34 36.36
C GLY A 836 -5.15 -0.67 37.29
N ARG A 837 -4.87 -0.82 38.58
CA ARG A 837 -5.63 -0.19 39.66
C ARG A 837 -5.72 1.33 39.50
N LYS A 838 -6.89 1.87 39.81
CA LYS A 838 -7.22 3.29 39.66
C LYS A 838 -6.29 4.18 40.46
N ASP A 839 -5.97 3.82 41.70
CA ASP A 839 -5.15 4.62 42.61
C ASP A 839 -3.72 4.82 42.10
N ILE A 840 -3.17 3.82 41.41
CA ILE A 840 -1.86 3.89 40.75
C ILE A 840 -1.97 4.66 39.44
N MET A 841 -2.93 4.29 38.56
CA MET A 841 -3.10 4.92 37.24
C MET A 841 -3.43 6.42 37.32
N ASP A 842 -4.10 6.88 38.38
CA ASP A 842 -4.43 8.29 38.62
C ASP A 842 -3.19 9.17 38.85
N TYR A 843 -1.99 8.61 39.00
CA TYR A 843 -0.76 9.41 39.00
C TYR A 843 -0.47 10.08 37.65
N TYR A 844 -1.01 9.56 36.53
CA TYR A 844 -0.95 10.26 35.25
C TYR A 844 -1.75 11.57 35.22
N THR A 845 -2.77 11.71 36.07
CA THR A 845 -3.60 12.93 36.12
C THR A 845 -3.09 13.97 37.12
N LYS A 846 -2.15 13.61 37.99
CA LYS A 846 -1.59 14.50 39.04
C LYS A 846 -0.48 15.44 38.53
N GLY A 847 -0.18 15.44 37.22
CA GLY A 847 0.80 16.33 36.59
C GLY A 847 2.27 16.04 36.92
N LYS A 848 2.59 14.90 37.57
CA LYS A 848 3.95 14.54 38.00
C LYS A 848 4.59 13.40 37.20
N ILE A 849 3.79 12.58 36.53
CA ILE A 849 4.27 11.46 35.71
C ILE A 849 3.84 11.69 34.28
N ILE A 850 4.82 11.79 33.38
CA ILE A 850 4.60 12.05 31.96
C ILE A 850 4.62 10.73 31.18
N HIS A 851 3.54 10.51 30.43
CA HIS A 851 3.45 9.54 29.36
C HIS A 851 3.03 10.27 28.09
N ALA A 852 4.04 10.78 27.38
CA ALA A 852 3.91 11.47 26.11
C ALA A 852 4.27 10.53 24.96
N GLY A 853 3.52 10.60 23.87
CA GLY A 853 3.74 9.83 22.65
C GLY A 853 2.72 10.24 21.58
N THR A 854 3.20 10.58 20.38
CA THR A 854 2.38 11.17 19.30
C THR A 854 1.22 10.28 18.86
N PHE A 855 1.39 8.96 18.93
CA PHE A 855 0.41 7.97 18.45
C PHE A 855 -0.24 7.17 19.59
N ASN A 856 -0.11 7.63 20.83
CA ASN A 856 -0.76 6.96 21.96
C ASN A 856 -2.28 6.99 21.76
N GLY A 857 -2.91 5.82 21.72
CA GLY A 857 -4.37 5.71 21.56
C GLY A 857 -4.88 6.10 20.16
N TYR A 858 -4.03 6.10 19.14
CA TYR A 858 -4.45 6.49 17.79
C TYR A 858 -5.61 5.62 17.23
N PRO A 859 -6.49 6.18 16.36
CA PRO A 859 -7.75 5.56 15.96
C PRO A 859 -7.65 4.13 15.41
N MET A 860 -6.67 3.87 14.54
CA MET A 860 -6.50 2.55 13.92
C MET A 860 -6.07 1.48 14.93
N GLY A 861 -5.29 1.85 15.95
CA GLY A 861 -4.94 0.93 17.03
C GLY A 861 -6.15 0.54 17.87
N LEU A 862 -7.03 1.51 18.18
CA LEU A 862 -8.27 1.26 18.90
C LEU A 862 -9.25 0.39 18.09
N ALA A 863 -9.39 0.67 16.79
CA ALA A 863 -10.20 -0.13 15.88
C ALA A 863 -9.72 -1.59 15.80
N ALA A 864 -8.40 -1.82 15.81
CA ALA A 864 -7.83 -3.16 15.84
C ALA A 864 -8.11 -3.92 17.13
N ILE A 865 -8.05 -3.25 18.28
CA ILE A 865 -8.43 -3.87 19.56
C ILE A 865 -9.90 -4.25 19.51
N LYS A 866 -10.77 -3.32 19.11
CA LYS A 866 -12.21 -3.57 18.97
C LYS A 866 -12.47 -4.78 18.08
N ALA A 867 -11.88 -4.82 16.88
CA ALA A 867 -12.05 -5.91 15.93
C ALA A 867 -11.57 -7.26 16.50
N THR A 868 -10.44 -7.26 17.20
CA THR A 868 -9.90 -8.47 17.82
C THR A 868 -10.83 -9.00 18.91
N PHE A 869 -11.31 -8.12 19.79
CA PHE A 869 -12.23 -8.49 20.87
C PHE A 869 -13.56 -8.97 20.30
N ASP A 870 -14.13 -8.25 19.33
CA ASP A 870 -15.39 -8.65 18.69
C ASP A 870 -15.27 -10.02 18.03
N LEU A 871 -14.16 -10.33 17.35
CA LEU A 871 -13.94 -11.65 16.75
C LEU A 871 -13.92 -12.77 17.80
N ILE A 872 -13.27 -12.54 18.93
CA ILE A 872 -13.16 -13.52 20.01
C ILE A 872 -14.50 -13.69 20.73
N GLU A 873 -15.18 -12.59 21.05
CA GLU A 873 -16.48 -12.59 21.73
C GLU A 873 -17.56 -13.27 20.87
N ASN A 874 -17.50 -13.11 19.55
CA ASN A 874 -18.42 -13.75 18.61
C ASN A 874 -18.09 -15.23 18.32
N ASP A 875 -16.92 -15.72 18.73
CA ASP A 875 -16.52 -17.13 18.63
C ASP A 875 -15.94 -17.65 19.95
N PRO A 876 -16.81 -17.94 20.95
CA PRO A 876 -16.35 -18.41 22.26
C PRO A 876 -15.51 -19.69 22.23
N GLY A 877 -15.65 -20.51 21.17
CA GLY A 877 -14.89 -21.76 20.98
C GLY A 877 -13.54 -21.59 20.27
N CYS A 878 -13.13 -20.36 19.94
CA CYS A 878 -11.90 -20.10 19.19
C CYS A 878 -10.63 -20.60 19.89
N TYR A 879 -10.50 -20.41 21.21
CA TYR A 879 -9.32 -20.83 21.97
C TYR A 879 -9.20 -22.34 22.04
N ASP A 880 -10.30 -23.05 22.25
CA ASP A 880 -10.32 -24.52 22.27
C ASP A 880 -9.96 -25.09 20.91
N ARG A 881 -10.51 -24.50 19.83
CA ARG A 881 -10.19 -24.90 18.45
C ARG A 881 -8.73 -24.68 18.11
N MET A 882 -8.21 -23.48 18.38
CA MET A 882 -6.78 -23.17 18.17
C MET A 882 -5.88 -24.09 18.99
N GLY A 883 -6.22 -24.30 20.27
CA GLY A 883 -5.47 -25.17 21.17
C GLY A 883 -5.47 -26.63 20.71
N GLY A 884 -6.62 -27.16 20.31
CA GLY A 884 -6.74 -28.54 19.83
C GLY A 884 -5.93 -28.81 18.56
N LEU A 885 -5.90 -27.86 17.62
CA LEU A 885 -5.08 -27.97 16.40
C LEU A 885 -3.58 -27.87 16.72
N MET A 886 -3.19 -26.98 17.62
CA MET A 886 -1.80 -26.87 18.08
C MET A 886 -1.33 -28.10 18.82
N SER A 887 -2.17 -28.70 19.67
CA SER A 887 -1.85 -29.97 20.34
C SER A 887 -1.63 -31.10 19.34
N GLN A 888 -2.45 -31.20 18.29
CA GLN A 888 -2.21 -32.17 17.21
C GLN A 888 -0.87 -31.94 16.52
N MET A 889 -0.55 -30.70 16.15
CA MET A 889 0.74 -30.36 15.55
C MET A 889 1.93 -30.65 16.49
N ALA A 890 1.78 -30.37 17.78
CA ALA A 890 2.79 -30.70 18.79
C ALA A 890 3.07 -32.20 18.86
N ASP A 891 2.01 -33.02 18.92
CA ASP A 891 2.13 -34.49 18.92
C ASP A 891 2.80 -35.00 17.66
N ILE A 892 2.44 -34.45 16.50
CA ILE A 892 3.06 -34.77 15.21
C ILE A 892 4.54 -34.39 15.22
N PHE A 893 4.89 -33.23 15.76
CA PHE A 893 6.26 -32.75 15.81
C PHE A 893 7.16 -33.66 16.66
N VAL A 894 6.67 -34.07 17.84
CA VAL A 894 7.37 -35.03 18.71
C VAL A 894 7.53 -36.38 18.00
N LYS A 895 6.48 -36.89 17.35
CA LYS A 895 6.54 -38.15 16.58
C LYS A 895 7.55 -38.06 15.43
N ALA A 896 7.58 -36.95 14.70
CA ALA A 896 8.53 -36.72 13.62
C ALA A 896 9.98 -36.64 14.12
N ALA A 897 10.21 -36.02 15.28
CA ALA A 897 11.51 -36.00 15.93
C ALA A 897 11.96 -37.39 16.36
N HIS A 898 11.09 -38.15 17.04
CA HIS A 898 11.37 -39.52 17.45
C HIS A 898 11.64 -40.44 16.24
N ALA A 899 10.90 -40.29 15.15
CA ALA A 899 11.14 -41.05 13.92
C ALA A 899 12.50 -40.73 13.26
N ALA A 900 13.10 -39.59 13.59
CA ALA A 900 14.44 -39.18 13.15
C ALA A 900 15.52 -39.40 14.22
N ASP A 901 15.23 -40.16 15.29
CA ASP A 901 16.11 -40.39 16.44
C ASP A 901 16.59 -39.10 17.12
N MET A 902 15.67 -38.13 17.26
CA MET A 902 15.90 -36.85 17.94
C MET A 902 14.98 -36.68 19.15
N PRO A 903 15.50 -36.27 20.31
CA PRO A 903 14.67 -35.89 21.44
C PRO A 903 14.00 -34.54 21.17
N LEU A 904 12.71 -34.41 21.47
CA LEU A 904 11.97 -33.16 21.38
C LEU A 904 10.82 -33.15 22.39
N VAL A 905 10.70 -32.07 23.15
CA VAL A 905 9.52 -31.77 23.98
C VAL A 905 8.92 -30.43 23.60
N LEU A 906 7.62 -30.27 23.79
CA LEU A 906 6.92 -28.99 23.67
C LEU A 906 6.31 -28.61 25.02
N GLN A 907 6.43 -27.33 25.38
CA GLN A 907 5.87 -26.78 26.63
C GLN A 907 5.31 -25.38 26.43
N GLY A 908 4.46 -24.94 27.35
CA GLY A 908 3.74 -23.67 27.29
C GLY A 908 2.23 -23.88 27.28
N MET A 909 1.52 -22.97 26.62
CA MET A 909 0.05 -22.99 26.57
C MET A 909 -0.46 -23.38 25.18
N PRO A 910 -1.70 -23.88 25.05
CA PRO A 910 -2.19 -24.41 23.78
C PRO A 910 -2.10 -23.46 22.58
N THR A 911 -2.21 -22.14 22.76
CA THR A 911 -2.11 -21.16 21.66
C THR A 911 -0.71 -20.55 21.48
N GLY A 912 0.26 -20.97 22.29
CA GLY A 912 1.66 -20.53 22.22
C GLY A 912 2.56 -21.53 22.93
N MET A 913 3.32 -22.31 22.15
CA MET A 913 4.21 -23.36 22.65
C MET A 913 5.66 -23.08 22.26
N VAL A 914 6.57 -23.65 23.03
CA VAL A 914 8.02 -23.61 22.81
C VAL A 914 8.52 -25.05 22.72
N PHE A 915 9.31 -25.34 21.69
CA PHE A 915 9.93 -26.66 21.55
C PHE A 915 11.38 -26.63 22.03
N HIS A 916 11.82 -27.78 22.55
CA HIS A 916 13.16 -27.99 23.10
C HIS A 916 13.69 -29.33 22.62
N SER A 917 14.85 -29.35 21.97
CA SER A 917 15.48 -30.58 21.48
C SER A 917 16.15 -31.39 22.61
N GLN A 918 15.36 -31.84 23.58
CA GLN A 918 15.78 -32.63 24.75
C GLN A 918 14.64 -33.54 25.23
N ASN A 919 14.93 -34.46 26.16
CA ASN A 919 13.97 -35.47 26.61
C ASN A 919 13.00 -34.98 27.71
N GLU A 920 13.38 -33.96 28.45
CA GLU A 920 12.65 -33.48 29.63
C GLU A 920 12.22 -32.03 29.46
N LEU A 921 11.16 -31.63 30.15
CA LEU A 921 10.72 -30.24 30.18
C LEU A 921 11.77 -29.34 30.86
N VAL A 922 11.84 -28.08 30.43
CA VAL A 922 12.73 -27.09 31.05
C VAL A 922 12.07 -26.52 32.30
N ASP A 923 12.70 -26.69 33.46
CA ASP A 923 12.21 -26.20 34.76
C ASP A 923 12.63 -24.75 35.05
N ARG A 924 13.74 -24.29 34.44
CA ARG A 924 14.32 -22.96 34.61
C ARG A 924 15.00 -22.49 33.33
N SER A 925 14.98 -21.18 33.07
CA SER A 925 15.57 -20.58 31.86
C SER A 925 17.07 -20.87 31.70
N GLU A 926 17.77 -21.05 32.83
CA GLU A 926 19.18 -21.44 32.90
C GLU A 926 19.47 -22.86 32.38
N GLY A 927 18.44 -23.71 32.32
CA GLY A 927 18.55 -25.11 31.89
C GLY A 927 18.85 -25.28 30.39
N TYR A 928 18.70 -24.22 29.58
CA TYR A 928 19.03 -24.26 28.17
C TYR A 928 20.54 -24.31 27.91
N THR A 929 21.07 -25.52 27.75
CA THR A 929 22.46 -25.71 27.33
C THR A 929 22.69 -25.10 25.93
N ALA A 930 23.93 -24.67 25.66
CA ALA A 930 24.29 -24.15 24.33
C ALA A 930 24.02 -25.18 23.21
N LYS A 931 24.13 -26.47 23.52
CA LYS A 931 23.87 -27.57 22.58
C LYS A 931 22.40 -27.67 22.20
N VAL A 932 21.48 -27.64 23.18
CA VAL A 932 20.03 -27.67 22.94
C VAL A 932 19.61 -26.44 22.13
N LYS A 933 20.08 -25.25 22.52
CA LYS A 933 19.85 -24.01 21.76
C LYS A 933 20.27 -24.16 20.29
N MET A 934 21.46 -24.69 20.03
CA MET A 934 21.96 -24.89 18.67
C MET A 934 21.11 -25.88 17.86
N CYS A 935 20.68 -26.98 18.49
CA CYS A 935 19.85 -27.97 17.81
C CYS A 935 18.47 -27.40 17.48
N ASP A 936 17.87 -26.60 18.37
CA ASP A 936 16.63 -25.89 18.06
C ASP A 936 16.78 -24.87 16.91
N ILE A 937 17.94 -24.17 16.84
CA ILE A 937 18.31 -23.29 15.71
C ILE A 937 18.31 -24.09 14.40
N ILE A 938 18.97 -25.25 14.39
CA ILE A 938 19.05 -26.08 13.19
C ILE A 938 17.65 -26.56 12.77
N ILE A 939 16.84 -27.06 13.71
CA ILE A 939 15.47 -27.53 13.43
C ILE A 939 14.64 -26.42 12.77
N ARG A 940 14.64 -25.20 13.33
CA ARG A 940 13.85 -24.10 12.76
C ARG A 940 14.35 -23.65 11.39
N GLU A 941 15.68 -23.55 11.19
CA GLU A 941 16.24 -23.05 9.94
C GLU A 941 16.05 -24.07 8.80
N ILE A 942 16.10 -25.37 9.11
CA ILE A 942 15.79 -26.43 8.16
C ILE A 942 14.29 -26.44 7.83
N SER A 943 13.43 -26.31 8.83
CA SER A 943 11.97 -26.34 8.65
C SER A 943 11.46 -25.27 7.67
N LYS A 944 12.10 -24.09 7.62
CA LYS A 944 11.81 -23.04 6.61
C LYS A 944 11.94 -23.53 5.17
N ARG A 945 12.90 -24.43 4.91
CA ARG A 945 13.15 -25.02 3.57
C ARG A 945 12.10 -26.04 3.17
N TYR A 946 11.24 -26.44 4.10
CA TYR A 946 10.11 -27.32 3.88
C TYR A 946 8.79 -26.58 4.05
N GLY A 947 8.79 -25.24 4.10
CA GLY A 947 7.55 -24.48 4.15
C GLY A 947 6.99 -24.27 5.58
N ILE A 948 7.76 -24.48 6.64
CA ILE A 948 7.28 -24.30 8.02
C ILE A 948 8.05 -23.16 8.69
N GLN A 949 7.33 -22.11 9.08
CA GLN A 949 7.91 -20.93 9.73
C GLN A 949 7.71 -20.99 11.24
N PHE A 950 8.81 -21.16 11.99
CA PHE A 950 8.82 -21.01 13.45
C PHE A 950 9.42 -19.66 13.87
N SER A 951 9.19 -19.28 15.12
CA SER A 951 9.89 -18.15 15.72
C SER A 951 11.40 -18.41 15.82
N PRO A 952 12.24 -17.36 15.66
CA PRO A 952 13.68 -17.43 15.95
C PRO A 952 14.04 -17.80 17.39
N LEU A 953 13.07 -17.86 18.31
CA LEU A 953 13.27 -18.37 19.68
C LEU A 953 12.55 -19.71 19.90
N SER A 954 12.39 -20.53 18.84
CA SER A 954 11.86 -21.90 18.93
C SER A 954 10.41 -21.99 19.41
N ARG A 955 9.60 -21.03 19.00
CA ARG A 955 8.18 -20.91 19.40
C ARG A 955 7.26 -21.11 18.21
N MET A 956 6.10 -21.68 18.49
CA MET A 956 4.99 -21.82 17.57
C MET A 956 3.72 -21.22 18.17
N TYR A 957 3.00 -20.46 17.35
CA TYR A 957 1.80 -19.75 17.73
C TYR A 957 0.65 -20.13 16.79
N SER A 958 -0.55 -20.29 17.34
CA SER A 958 -1.76 -20.41 16.54
C SER A 958 -2.28 -19.05 16.08
N ASN A 959 -3.25 -19.04 15.18
CA ASN A 959 -4.09 -17.88 14.90
C ASN A 959 -5.55 -18.34 14.68
N LEU A 960 -6.51 -17.41 14.68
CA LEU A 960 -7.95 -17.71 14.61
C LEU A 960 -8.37 -18.50 13.35
N MET A 961 -7.57 -18.42 12.28
CA MET A 961 -7.86 -19.02 10.97
C MET A 961 -7.19 -20.39 10.78
N LEU A 962 -6.48 -20.91 11.78
CA LEU A 962 -5.89 -22.24 11.76
C LEU A 962 -6.98 -23.31 11.62
N ASN A 963 -6.75 -24.30 10.76
CA ASN A 963 -7.69 -25.37 10.46
C ASN A 963 -7.00 -26.73 10.29
N GLN A 964 -7.78 -27.79 9.96
CA GLN A 964 -7.25 -29.15 9.86
C GLN A 964 -6.28 -29.34 8.67
N ASP A 965 -6.48 -28.64 7.56
CA ASP A 965 -5.56 -28.67 6.41
C ASP A 965 -4.20 -28.09 6.80
N ASP A 966 -4.15 -27.18 7.78
CA ASP A 966 -2.90 -26.70 8.36
C ASP A 966 -2.14 -27.81 9.08
N VAL A 967 -2.83 -28.67 9.82
CA VAL A 967 -2.25 -29.84 10.51
C VAL A 967 -1.69 -30.84 9.52
N SER A 968 -2.45 -31.17 8.47
CA SER A 968 -1.99 -32.09 7.42
C SER A 968 -0.77 -31.54 6.68
N PHE A 969 -0.76 -30.25 6.33
CA PHE A 969 0.40 -29.62 5.70
C PHE A 969 1.65 -29.66 6.60
N PHE A 970 1.45 -29.44 7.90
CA PHE A 970 2.54 -29.55 8.89
C PHE A 970 3.09 -30.98 8.93
N GLU A 971 2.22 -31.99 9.04
CA GLU A 971 2.59 -33.40 9.06
C GLU A 971 3.39 -33.81 7.83
N GLU A 972 2.91 -33.49 6.63
CA GLU A 972 3.58 -33.82 5.38
C GLU A 972 5.03 -33.28 5.30
N ARG A 973 5.30 -32.12 5.91
CA ARG A 973 6.56 -31.38 5.75
C ARG A 973 7.52 -31.52 6.92
N ILE A 974 7.02 -31.75 8.14
CA ILE A 974 7.87 -31.79 9.32
C ILE A 974 8.71 -33.08 9.40
N TYR A 975 8.17 -34.22 8.95
CA TYR A 975 8.92 -35.49 8.93
C TYR A 975 10.22 -35.41 8.09
N PRO A 976 10.17 -35.02 6.80
CA PRO A 976 11.41 -34.88 6.01
C PRO A 976 12.31 -33.73 6.51
N ALA A 977 11.73 -32.69 7.12
CA ALA A 977 12.50 -31.63 7.77
C ALA A 977 13.33 -32.16 8.95
N MET A 978 12.75 -33.00 9.81
CA MET A 978 13.44 -33.59 10.95
C MET A 978 14.56 -34.55 10.55
N VAL A 979 14.34 -35.38 9.52
CA VAL A 979 15.40 -36.23 8.96
C VAL A 979 16.58 -35.37 8.47
N ASN A 980 16.31 -34.25 7.82
CA ASN A 980 17.38 -33.36 7.36
C ASN A 980 18.06 -32.61 8.51
N ALA A 981 17.30 -32.17 9.52
CA ALA A 981 17.85 -31.53 10.71
C ALA A 981 18.80 -32.49 11.46
N LYS A 982 18.42 -33.77 11.61
CA LYS A 982 19.27 -34.81 12.20
C LYS A 982 20.60 -34.94 11.48
N GLN A 983 20.60 -35.00 10.16
CA GLN A 983 21.84 -35.09 9.37
C GLN A 983 22.78 -33.92 9.64
N ILE A 984 22.26 -32.70 9.71
CA ILE A 984 23.07 -31.51 10.01
C ILE A 984 23.57 -31.56 11.46
N ILE A 985 22.71 -31.94 12.41
CA ILE A 985 23.07 -32.07 13.83
C ILE A 985 24.17 -33.12 14.04
N ASP A 986 24.11 -34.28 13.37
CA ASP A 986 25.14 -35.31 13.48
C ASP A 986 26.50 -34.86 12.92
N ILE A 987 26.48 -34.04 11.87
CA ILE A 987 27.70 -33.42 11.31
C ILE A 987 28.26 -32.38 12.29
N THR A 988 27.40 -31.54 12.87
CA THR A 988 27.79 -30.49 13.82
C THR A 988 28.24 -31.06 15.17
N PHE A 989 27.62 -32.16 15.61
CA PHE A 989 27.85 -32.81 16.90
C PHE A 989 28.07 -34.34 16.72
N PRO A 990 29.28 -34.79 16.33
CA PRO A 990 29.56 -36.20 15.99
C PRO A 990 29.37 -37.22 17.13
N LYS A 991 29.22 -36.75 18.37
CA LYS A 991 28.95 -37.58 19.56
C LYS A 991 27.45 -37.73 19.85
N GLY A 992 26.57 -37.30 18.94
CA GLY A 992 25.11 -37.34 19.10
C GLY A 992 24.55 -36.18 19.94
N LEU A 993 23.22 -36.12 20.04
CA LEU A 993 22.45 -35.19 20.89
C LEU A 993 22.45 -35.61 22.36
#